data_AF-A0A0L6Z8F9-F1
#
_entry.id   AF-A0A0L6Z8F9-F1
#
_cell.length_a   1.000
_cell.length_b   1.000
_cell.length_c   1.000
_cell.angle_alpha   90.00
_cell.angle_beta   90.00
_cell.angle_gamma   90.00
#
_symmetry.space_group_name_H-M   'P 1'
#
loop_
_entity.id
_entity.type
_entity.pdbx_description
1 polymer ?
#
loop_
_entity_poly.entity_id
_entity_poly.type
_entity_poly.pdbx_seq_one_letter_code
_entity_poly.pdbx_strand_id
1 'polypeptide(L)'
;MKKTLATVACSLALIMSVPVIGSNTKLGQIGVDVVSAATGDTTPSKTDTKPSTSTSTSTKTNTSTKTSTSSKTTTSVQTASEVKRLLAFGSYGSDVKLVQTKLNENGYKLKVDGIFGKLTQAAVKSYQSKNGLKADGIVGPKTLAKLIPAKPAISKANTAQVETAIKLGKAEFAAHGTKCFTVAIVAMAGDKIADVIIDDYQVMAKDGTVAVPNSDADFGTNLDSAKVLASKLANAESYTKNMKEKGGAALTVSQNFNAIQVFATGKTIAQLEAILKTNSKDPKVDAVTSATLADTNGYLAAIIQAAKNANGNRAIKIDAAALKTLNLGKVEAKAHGTKCYTLATVAVAGGKIVGAMIDDYQVMAKDGTVAVPNSDADFGKNFPEGKVLASKLANADSYIKNMKEKGGATLTVNQNFNGIETFVIGKTIAELDAVIKTNSSDPKVDAVTSATLADTNGYLNALAAAAKEAGGKIVTHKGDLTVSTANYNLIDTKVEGNIIFTTQAAKDTFQMNNGSSVTGSKILAQVDAVTTASIVDNAAAFEKAISKDGTWIPAIVRDLTINKELVLDGEFKNTKNPPVVQRKIALYAQDDKRNVTHRFTLTAPKLTIKSPNASIQKGIFKGDLYVTTTDFQLVDMKIQGNIFFTSQAAKDGFKMDATSSVTGKQEVIK
;
A
#
# COMPACT_ATOMS: atom_id res chain seq x y z
N MET A 1 55.11 -39.86 31.26
CA MET A 1 53.74 -39.37 31.58
C MET A 1 52.81 -39.74 30.45
N LYS A 2 51.99 -40.79 30.61
CA LYS A 2 50.85 -41.16 29.74
C LYS A 2 50.11 -42.29 30.47
N LYS A 3 48.94 -42.00 31.03
CA LYS A 3 48.05 -43.00 31.65
C LYS A 3 46.59 -42.66 31.30
N THR A 4 46.03 -43.50 30.43
CA THR A 4 44.74 -44.22 30.55
C THR A 4 43.69 -43.73 31.55
N LEU A 5 42.47 -43.52 31.04
CA LEU A 5 41.18 -43.89 31.68
C LEU A 5 40.15 -44.07 30.55
N ALA A 6 39.10 -44.90 30.61
CA ALA A 6 38.82 -46.22 31.16
C ALA A 6 37.36 -46.50 30.73
N THR A 7 37.09 -47.67 30.19
CA THR A 7 35.78 -48.16 29.73
C THR A 7 35.01 -48.82 30.89
N VAL A 8 33.74 -49.22 30.62
CA VAL A 8 32.90 -50.25 31.29
C VAL A 8 31.77 -49.63 32.16
N ALA A 9 30.47 -50.03 32.15
CA ALA A 9 29.79 -51.26 31.72
C ALA A 9 28.31 -51.05 31.32
N CYS A 10 27.84 -52.08 30.61
CA CYS A 10 26.50 -52.46 30.18
C CYS A 10 25.51 -52.77 31.34
N SER A 11 24.20 -52.61 31.11
CA SER A 11 23.16 -53.51 31.64
C SER A 11 21.86 -53.39 30.83
N LEU A 12 21.53 -54.49 30.17
CA LEU A 12 20.32 -54.76 29.41
C LEU A 12 19.24 -55.26 30.38
N ALA A 13 18.04 -54.69 30.35
CA ALA A 13 16.86 -55.33 30.94
C ALA A 13 15.63 -55.07 30.05
N LEU A 14 15.32 -56.09 29.26
CA LEU A 14 14.10 -56.24 28.47
C LEU A 14 13.01 -56.81 29.40
N ILE A 15 11.91 -56.09 29.61
CA ILE A 15 10.68 -56.67 30.16
C ILE A 15 9.55 -56.30 29.20
N MET A 16 9.05 -57.33 28.50
CA MET A 16 7.79 -57.28 27.76
C MET A 16 6.62 -57.37 28.74
N SER A 17 5.65 -56.48 28.58
CA SER A 17 4.26 -56.66 29.04
C SER A 17 3.31 -56.04 28.03
N VAL A 18 2.35 -56.82 27.54
CA VAL A 18 1.25 -56.48 26.61
C VAL A 18 -0.04 -57.05 27.26
N PRO A 19 -1.28 -56.63 26.95
CA PRO A 19 -1.90 -55.30 26.75
C PRO A 19 -3.13 -55.10 27.67
N VAL A 20 -3.70 -53.88 27.78
CA VAL A 20 -5.17 -53.69 27.90
C VAL A 20 -5.59 -52.39 27.20
N ILE A 21 -6.64 -52.53 26.39
CA ILE A 21 -7.27 -51.55 25.51
C ILE A 21 -8.16 -50.59 26.31
N GLY A 22 -8.13 -49.29 25.97
CA GLY A 22 -9.02 -48.25 26.52
C GLY A 22 -9.10 -47.03 25.60
N SER A 23 -9.90 -47.17 24.54
CA SER A 23 -10.62 -46.17 23.73
C SER A 23 -10.33 -44.64 23.82
N ASN A 24 -10.23 -44.08 22.61
CA ASN A 24 -10.66 -42.75 22.13
C ASN A 24 -9.83 -41.51 22.52
N THR A 25 -9.13 -40.92 21.53
CA THR A 25 -9.37 -39.53 21.09
C THR A 25 -8.58 -39.15 19.82
N LYS A 26 -9.30 -38.46 18.91
CA LYS A 26 -8.89 -37.43 17.93
C LYS A 26 -7.40 -37.32 17.58
N LEU A 27 -7.04 -37.65 16.33
CA LEU A 27 -5.82 -37.13 15.71
C LEU A 27 -6.01 -35.67 15.26
N GLY A 28 -5.11 -34.82 15.75
CA GLY A 28 -4.87 -33.47 15.27
C GLY A 28 -3.83 -33.41 14.17
N GLN A 29 -3.73 -32.19 13.62
CA GLN A 29 -2.62 -31.55 12.91
C GLN A 29 -1.49 -32.44 12.35
N ILE A 30 -1.47 -32.51 11.03
CA ILE A 30 -0.39 -33.07 10.23
C ILE A 30 0.79 -32.08 10.23
N GLY A 31 1.84 -32.43 10.97
CA GLY A 31 3.19 -31.88 10.79
C GLY A 31 3.80 -32.43 9.50
N VAL A 32 4.51 -31.56 8.79
CA VAL A 32 5.19 -31.89 7.54
C VAL A 32 6.49 -32.60 7.90
N ASP A 33 6.62 -33.87 7.51
CA ASP A 33 7.89 -34.59 7.51
C ASP A 33 8.33 -34.87 6.08
N VAL A 34 9.64 -34.78 5.86
CA VAL A 34 10.35 -34.87 4.58
C VAL A 34 10.72 -36.33 4.28
N VAL A 35 10.66 -36.75 3.00
CA VAL A 35 11.67 -37.54 2.22
C VAL A 35 11.02 -38.37 1.06
N SER A 36 11.49 -38.06 -0.16
CA SER A 36 11.80 -38.88 -1.36
C SER A 36 10.79 -39.79 -2.13
N ALA A 37 10.76 -39.51 -3.45
CA ALA A 37 10.76 -40.37 -4.65
C ALA A 37 9.49 -41.11 -5.18
N ALA A 38 9.20 -40.76 -6.45
CA ALA A 38 8.95 -41.61 -7.62
C ALA A 38 7.54 -41.61 -8.30
N THR A 39 7.58 -41.13 -9.55
CA THR A 39 6.90 -41.58 -10.80
C THR A 39 5.39 -41.36 -11.03
N GLY A 40 5.06 -40.84 -12.24
CA GLY A 40 3.93 -41.34 -13.05
C GLY A 40 2.86 -40.36 -13.54
N ASP A 41 3.21 -39.53 -14.53
CA ASP A 41 2.52 -39.23 -15.82
C ASP A 41 0.98 -39.07 -16.02
N THR A 42 0.66 -38.22 -17.02
CA THR A 42 -0.53 -38.07 -17.90
C THR A 42 -1.70 -37.08 -17.59
N THR A 43 -1.59 -35.93 -18.28
CA THR A 43 -2.50 -35.11 -19.16
C THR A 43 -4.02 -35.42 -19.41
N PRO A 44 -4.80 -34.47 -20.03
CA PRO A 44 -6.17 -34.08 -19.62
C PRO A 44 -7.23 -34.21 -20.74
N SER A 45 -8.48 -33.77 -20.49
CA SER A 45 -9.44 -33.52 -21.58
C SER A 45 -10.45 -32.38 -21.31
N LYS A 46 -10.65 -31.56 -22.35
CA LYS A 46 -11.69 -30.52 -22.55
C LYS A 46 -12.79 -31.10 -23.43
N THR A 47 -14.00 -30.51 -23.41
CA THR A 47 -14.84 -30.40 -24.62
C THR A 47 -15.80 -29.20 -24.55
N ASP A 48 -15.80 -28.45 -25.66
CA ASP A 48 -16.72 -27.38 -26.06
C ASP A 48 -18.08 -27.91 -26.55
N THR A 49 -19.10 -27.04 -26.66
CA THR A 49 -19.95 -26.90 -27.86
C THR A 49 -20.92 -25.69 -27.81
N LYS A 50 -21.10 -25.05 -28.98
CA LYS A 50 -22.02 -23.98 -29.43
C LYS A 50 -22.88 -24.61 -30.59
N PRO A 51 -23.64 -23.92 -31.47
CA PRO A 51 -24.60 -22.77 -31.48
C PRO A 51 -25.97 -23.09 -32.15
N SER A 52 -26.91 -22.11 -32.18
CA SER A 52 -27.66 -21.69 -33.41
C SER A 52 -28.51 -20.43 -33.10
N THR A 53 -28.38 -19.22 -33.68
CA THR A 53 -28.71 -18.61 -35.00
C THR A 53 -30.17 -18.60 -35.46
N SER A 54 -30.72 -17.40 -35.74
CA SER A 54 -31.51 -16.99 -36.94
C SER A 54 -32.29 -15.67 -36.68
N THR A 55 -31.98 -14.51 -37.30
CA THR A 55 -32.45 -13.95 -38.61
C THR A 55 -33.64 -12.97 -38.42
N SER A 56 -33.46 -11.64 -38.59
CA SER A 56 -33.77 -10.78 -39.78
C SER A 56 -35.28 -10.41 -39.89
N THR A 57 -35.80 -9.29 -40.42
CA THR A 57 -35.31 -8.21 -41.29
C THR A 57 -36.29 -7.01 -41.25
N SER A 58 -35.76 -5.78 -41.39
CA SER A 58 -36.16 -4.64 -42.27
C SER A 58 -37.62 -4.23 -42.54
N THR A 59 -37.94 -2.92 -42.45
CA THR A 59 -38.09 -1.96 -43.61
C THR A 59 -38.68 -0.60 -43.14
N LYS A 60 -38.00 0.54 -43.42
CA LYS A 60 -38.31 1.64 -44.41
C LYS A 60 -39.64 2.40 -44.11
N THR A 61 -39.80 3.74 -44.18
CA THR A 61 -39.24 4.78 -45.09
C THR A 61 -39.70 6.20 -44.64
N ASN A 62 -38.91 7.26 -44.96
CA ASN A 62 -39.29 8.62 -45.47
C ASN A 62 -40.21 9.58 -44.65
N THR A 63 -40.13 10.93 -44.63
CA THR A 63 -39.31 12.01 -45.25
C THR A 63 -39.66 13.38 -44.60
N SER A 64 -38.69 14.31 -44.56
CA SER A 64 -38.74 15.80 -44.59
C SER A 64 -39.55 16.64 -43.57
N THR A 65 -38.78 17.27 -42.67
CA THR A 65 -38.69 18.72 -42.34
C THR A 65 -39.75 19.73 -42.80
N LYS A 66 -40.31 20.51 -41.84
CA LYS A 66 -40.28 22.00 -41.82
C LYS A 66 -40.60 22.61 -40.44
N THR A 67 -39.65 23.42 -39.97
CA THR A 67 -39.59 24.59 -39.06
C THR A 67 -40.88 25.19 -38.47
N SER A 68 -40.93 25.42 -37.14
CA SER A 68 -41.00 26.76 -36.48
C SER A 68 -41.37 26.72 -34.97
N THR A 69 -40.39 27.11 -34.15
CA THR A 69 -40.45 27.96 -32.93
C THR A 69 -41.59 27.85 -31.89
N SER A 70 -41.12 27.52 -30.67
CA SER A 70 -41.41 28.10 -29.34
C SER A 70 -42.51 27.49 -28.45
N SER A 71 -42.07 27.25 -27.20
CA SER A 71 -42.80 26.91 -25.98
C SER A 71 -43.39 25.50 -25.88
N LYS A 72 -42.63 24.59 -25.25
CA LYS A 72 -43.19 23.37 -24.68
C LYS A 72 -42.62 23.14 -23.28
N THR A 73 -43.51 23.27 -22.30
CA THR A 73 -43.42 22.69 -20.96
C THR A 73 -42.87 21.26 -21.05
N THR A 74 -41.64 21.08 -20.60
CA THR A 74 -40.99 19.77 -20.57
C THR A 74 -41.60 18.97 -19.44
N THR A 75 -42.47 18.02 -19.78
CA THR A 75 -42.85 16.91 -18.90
C THR A 75 -41.57 16.13 -18.59
N SER A 76 -40.99 16.34 -17.40
CA SER A 76 -39.86 15.55 -16.92
C SER A 76 -40.33 14.14 -16.61
N VAL A 77 -39.72 13.15 -17.27
CA VAL A 77 -39.92 11.73 -16.96
C VAL A 77 -39.15 11.43 -15.68
N GLN A 78 -39.84 11.51 -14.55
CA GLN A 78 -39.30 11.13 -13.24
C GLN A 78 -39.03 9.62 -13.23
N THR A 79 -37.79 9.23 -12.95
CA THR A 79 -37.36 7.81 -12.90
C THR A 79 -37.21 7.34 -11.45
N ALA A 80 -37.08 6.02 -11.24
CA ALA A 80 -36.95 5.39 -9.92
C ALA A 80 -35.82 5.97 -9.04
N SER A 81 -34.83 6.69 -9.62
CA SER A 81 -33.74 7.34 -8.88
C SER A 81 -34.17 8.58 -8.09
N GLU A 82 -35.39 9.09 -8.29
CA GLU A 82 -35.89 10.27 -7.56
C GLU A 82 -36.54 9.93 -6.20
N VAL A 83 -36.85 8.66 -5.93
CA VAL A 83 -37.41 8.25 -4.62
C VAL A 83 -36.27 7.87 -3.68
N LYS A 84 -35.66 8.87 -3.03
CA LYS A 84 -34.51 8.70 -2.11
C LYS A 84 -34.88 8.28 -0.68
N ARG A 85 -36.17 8.19 -0.36
CA ARG A 85 -36.69 7.96 1.00
C ARG A 85 -37.83 6.94 0.98
N LEU A 86 -38.09 6.31 2.13
CA LEU A 86 -39.27 5.44 2.31
C LEU A 86 -40.56 6.28 2.20
N LEU A 87 -41.53 5.82 1.43
CA LEU A 87 -42.85 6.45 1.34
C LEU A 87 -43.89 5.61 2.07
N ALA A 88 -44.63 6.23 2.97
CA ALA A 88 -45.66 5.59 3.79
C ALA A 88 -46.85 6.55 4.00
N PHE A 89 -47.90 6.09 4.67
CA PHE A 89 -49.07 6.90 5.00
C PHE A 89 -48.68 8.27 5.59
N GLY A 90 -49.26 9.34 5.04
CA GLY A 90 -48.94 10.73 5.40
C GLY A 90 -47.78 11.36 4.61
N SER A 91 -47.03 10.59 3.82
CA SER A 91 -46.03 11.15 2.89
C SER A 91 -46.70 12.00 1.82
N TYR A 92 -46.05 13.07 1.39
CA TYR A 92 -46.47 13.88 0.24
C TYR A 92 -45.28 14.28 -0.62
N GLY A 93 -45.50 14.62 -1.89
CA GLY A 93 -44.45 15.06 -2.82
C GLY A 93 -44.55 14.47 -4.22
N SER A 94 -43.61 14.84 -5.10
CA SER A 94 -43.53 14.36 -6.48
C SER A 94 -43.20 12.86 -6.57
N ASP A 95 -42.38 12.36 -5.64
CA ASP A 95 -42.09 10.94 -5.46
C ASP A 95 -43.36 10.11 -5.17
N VAL A 96 -44.29 10.65 -4.38
CA VAL A 96 -45.60 10.05 -4.16
C VAL A 96 -46.46 10.08 -5.43
N LYS A 97 -46.42 11.15 -6.22
CA LYS A 97 -47.11 11.21 -7.53
C LYS A 97 -46.61 10.13 -8.48
N LEU A 98 -45.30 9.93 -8.53
CA LEU A 98 -44.68 8.89 -9.34
C LEU A 98 -45.18 7.49 -8.93
N VAL A 99 -45.20 7.20 -7.63
CA VAL A 99 -45.71 5.92 -7.11
C VAL A 99 -47.20 5.73 -7.40
N GLN A 100 -48.04 6.74 -7.16
CA GLN A 100 -49.48 6.67 -7.48
C GLN A 100 -49.70 6.43 -8.98
N THR A 101 -48.92 7.09 -9.83
CA THR A 101 -48.97 6.89 -11.30
C THR A 101 -48.61 5.44 -11.66
N LYS A 102 -47.53 4.91 -11.10
CA LYS A 102 -47.06 3.55 -11.40
C LYS A 102 -47.98 2.47 -10.84
N LEU A 103 -48.61 2.70 -9.68
CA LEU A 103 -49.67 1.83 -9.18
C LEU A 103 -50.87 1.86 -10.13
N ASN A 104 -51.28 3.01 -10.65
CA ASN A 104 -52.38 3.07 -11.61
C ASN A 104 -52.08 2.31 -12.91
N GLU A 105 -50.85 2.40 -13.41
CA GLU A 105 -50.38 1.59 -14.55
C GLU A 105 -50.44 0.07 -14.26
N ASN A 106 -50.38 -0.33 -12.99
CA ASN A 106 -50.56 -1.72 -12.53
C ASN A 106 -52.03 -2.05 -12.17
N GLY A 107 -52.99 -1.27 -12.66
CA GLY A 107 -54.42 -1.54 -12.59
C GLY A 107 -55.13 -1.00 -11.34
N TYR A 108 -54.46 -0.18 -10.53
CA TYR A 108 -55.11 0.54 -9.43
C TYR A 108 -55.80 1.84 -9.95
N LYS A 109 -56.75 2.40 -9.18
CA LYS A 109 -57.51 3.61 -9.58
C LYS A 109 -57.37 4.70 -8.51
N LEU A 110 -56.14 5.18 -8.33
CA LEU A 110 -55.80 6.24 -7.38
C LEU A 110 -55.84 7.62 -8.04
N LYS A 111 -56.17 8.64 -7.26
CA LYS A 111 -55.91 10.03 -7.65
C LYS A 111 -54.41 10.32 -7.53
N VAL A 112 -53.79 10.89 -8.56
CA VAL A 112 -52.36 11.28 -8.57
C VAL A 112 -52.23 12.71 -8.04
N ASP A 113 -52.48 12.89 -6.76
CA ASP A 113 -52.41 14.18 -6.07
C ASP A 113 -51.07 14.40 -5.34
N GLY A 114 -50.25 13.36 -5.21
CA GLY A 114 -48.99 13.41 -4.48
C GLY A 114 -49.17 13.29 -2.98
N ILE A 115 -50.32 12.78 -2.51
CA ILE A 115 -50.60 12.54 -1.10
C ILE A 115 -50.75 11.03 -0.85
N PHE A 116 -49.91 10.49 0.02
CA PHE A 116 -49.92 9.08 0.39
C PHE A 116 -51.00 8.84 1.46
N GLY A 117 -52.26 8.91 1.05
CA GLY A 117 -53.42 8.67 1.89
C GLY A 117 -53.80 7.19 2.04
N LYS A 118 -54.95 6.92 2.68
CA LYS A 118 -55.41 5.55 2.99
C LYS A 118 -55.56 4.69 1.73
N LEU A 119 -56.02 5.28 0.63
CA LEU A 119 -56.20 4.60 -0.65
C LEU A 119 -54.85 4.20 -1.29
N THR A 120 -53.86 5.11 -1.27
CA THR A 120 -52.50 4.82 -1.76
C THR A 120 -51.84 3.71 -0.93
N GLN A 121 -52.00 3.74 0.40
CA GLN A 121 -51.47 2.70 1.28
C GLN A 121 -52.12 1.32 1.03
N ALA A 122 -53.44 1.28 0.85
CA ALA A 122 -54.15 0.05 0.52
C ALA A 122 -53.69 -0.54 -0.83
N ALA A 123 -53.49 0.32 -1.84
CA ALA A 123 -52.96 -0.08 -3.14
C ALA A 123 -51.53 -0.63 -3.06
N VAL A 124 -50.65 0.00 -2.25
CA VAL A 124 -49.29 -0.50 -2.03
C VAL A 124 -49.29 -1.86 -1.34
N LYS A 125 -50.09 -2.06 -0.28
CA LYS A 125 -50.22 -3.36 0.39
C LYS A 125 -50.69 -4.44 -0.57
N SER A 126 -51.71 -4.13 -1.37
CA SER A 126 -52.24 -5.04 -2.38
C SER A 126 -51.17 -5.38 -3.44
N TYR A 127 -50.43 -4.38 -3.91
CA TYR A 127 -49.37 -4.58 -4.90
C TYR A 127 -48.24 -5.44 -4.35
N GLN A 128 -47.82 -5.19 -3.11
CA GLN A 128 -46.81 -5.97 -2.41
C GLN A 128 -47.25 -7.44 -2.26
N SER A 129 -48.47 -7.70 -1.76
CA SER A 129 -49.01 -9.06 -1.64
C SER A 129 -49.03 -9.79 -2.98
N LYS A 130 -49.50 -9.14 -4.04
CA LYS A 130 -49.56 -9.73 -5.39
C LYS A 130 -48.18 -10.04 -5.98
N ASN A 131 -47.14 -9.37 -5.52
CA ASN A 131 -45.78 -9.47 -6.07
C ASN A 131 -44.79 -10.20 -5.14
N GLY A 132 -45.29 -10.93 -4.14
CA GLY A 132 -44.46 -11.72 -3.21
C GLY A 132 -43.60 -10.87 -2.27
N LEU A 133 -44.02 -9.63 -2.00
CA LEU A 133 -43.36 -8.73 -1.05
C LEU A 133 -44.15 -8.70 0.26
N LYS A 134 -43.48 -8.32 1.36
CA LYS A 134 -44.15 -8.06 2.64
C LYS A 134 -45.15 -6.90 2.46
N ALA A 135 -46.43 -7.16 2.74
CA ALA A 135 -47.52 -6.20 2.56
C ALA A 135 -47.64 -5.20 3.72
N ASP A 136 -46.56 -4.49 4.03
CA ASP A 136 -46.50 -3.49 5.10
C ASP A 136 -47.09 -2.13 4.70
N GLY A 137 -47.31 -1.89 3.41
CA GLY A 137 -47.86 -0.64 2.88
C GLY A 137 -46.84 0.47 2.80
N ILE A 138 -45.55 0.13 2.88
CA ILE A 138 -44.41 1.06 2.79
C ILE A 138 -43.69 0.82 1.47
N VAL A 139 -43.51 1.89 0.70
CA VAL A 139 -42.76 1.84 -0.55
C VAL A 139 -41.29 2.06 -0.25
N GLY A 140 -40.61 0.94 0.03
CA GLY A 140 -39.15 0.87 0.16
C GLY A 140 -38.45 0.35 -1.11
N PRO A 141 -37.12 0.19 -1.08
CA PRO A 141 -36.31 -0.16 -2.26
C PRO A 141 -36.79 -1.42 -3.00
N LYS A 142 -37.23 -2.45 -2.26
CA LYS A 142 -37.77 -3.69 -2.85
C LYS A 142 -39.10 -3.46 -3.57
N THR A 143 -39.99 -2.67 -2.98
CA THR A 143 -41.27 -2.29 -3.60
C THR A 143 -41.01 -1.43 -4.85
N LEU A 144 -40.08 -0.48 -4.80
CA LEU A 144 -39.72 0.39 -5.92
C LEU A 144 -39.08 -0.37 -7.07
N ALA A 145 -38.11 -1.25 -6.81
CA ALA A 145 -37.45 -2.05 -7.84
C ALA A 145 -38.44 -2.94 -8.61
N LYS A 146 -39.49 -3.41 -7.92
CA LYS A 146 -40.56 -4.22 -8.52
C LYS A 146 -41.62 -3.36 -9.23
N LEU A 147 -41.98 -2.20 -8.69
CA LEU A 147 -43.03 -1.31 -9.21
C LEU A 147 -42.56 -0.43 -10.38
N ILE A 148 -41.27 -0.11 -10.41
CA ILE A 148 -40.64 0.72 -11.43
C ILE A 148 -39.38 -0.03 -11.93
N PRO A 149 -39.54 -1.12 -12.69
CA PRO A 149 -38.40 -1.83 -13.24
C PRO A 149 -37.64 -0.90 -14.18
N ALA A 150 -36.34 -0.72 -13.94
CA ALA A 150 -35.50 0.13 -14.78
C ALA A 150 -35.51 -0.40 -16.22
N LYS A 151 -35.98 0.40 -17.18
CA LYS A 151 -35.85 0.10 -18.60
C LYS A 151 -34.35 0.12 -18.96
N PRO A 152 -33.79 -0.91 -19.62
CA PRO A 152 -32.39 -0.91 -19.98
C PRO A 152 -32.13 0.23 -20.98
N ALA A 153 -31.32 1.20 -20.58
CA ALA A 153 -30.84 2.23 -21.48
C ALA A 153 -29.87 1.59 -22.48
N ILE A 154 -30.20 1.69 -23.77
CA ILE A 154 -29.32 1.28 -24.86
C ILE A 154 -28.11 2.22 -24.82
N SER A 155 -26.98 1.75 -24.31
CA SER A 155 -25.72 2.45 -24.33
C SER A 155 -25.08 2.33 -25.71
N LYS A 156 -24.55 3.45 -26.21
CA LYS A 156 -23.55 3.45 -27.29
C LYS A 156 -22.43 2.47 -26.87
N ALA A 157 -22.00 1.63 -27.81
CA ALA A 157 -21.05 0.53 -27.62
C ALA A 157 -20.03 0.77 -26.51
N ASN A 158 -20.28 0.17 -25.35
CA ASN A 158 -19.31 0.09 -24.26
C ASN A 158 -18.35 -1.03 -24.64
N THR A 159 -17.09 -0.69 -24.96
CA THR A 159 -15.98 -1.63 -24.77
C THR A 159 -16.14 -2.24 -23.39
N ALA A 160 -16.31 -3.56 -23.31
CA ALA A 160 -16.49 -4.26 -22.05
C ALA A 160 -15.40 -3.81 -21.05
N GLN A 161 -15.80 -3.13 -19.98
CA GLN A 161 -14.89 -2.80 -18.90
C GLN A 161 -14.34 -4.11 -18.34
N VAL A 162 -13.02 -4.27 -18.39
CA VAL A 162 -12.36 -5.44 -17.82
C VAL A 162 -12.47 -5.31 -16.30
N GLU A 163 -13.37 -6.07 -15.69
CA GLU A 163 -13.53 -6.11 -14.24
C GLU A 163 -12.52 -7.08 -13.61
N THR A 164 -12.02 -6.74 -12.43
CA THR A 164 -11.20 -7.64 -11.59
C THR A 164 -11.83 -7.77 -10.21
N ALA A 165 -11.81 -8.98 -9.65
CA ALA A 165 -12.32 -9.26 -8.32
C ALA A 165 -11.22 -9.05 -7.28
N ILE A 166 -11.50 -8.19 -6.30
CA ILE A 166 -10.68 -7.96 -5.12
C ILE A 166 -11.20 -8.81 -3.95
N LYS A 167 -10.31 -9.53 -3.28
CA LYS A 167 -10.60 -10.25 -2.03
C LYS A 167 -9.56 -9.90 -0.98
N LEU A 168 -9.99 -9.60 0.24
CA LEU A 168 -9.07 -9.43 1.37
C LEU A 168 -8.89 -10.75 2.11
N GLY A 169 -7.71 -10.98 2.65
CA GLY A 169 -7.39 -12.09 3.53
C GLY A 169 -6.46 -11.64 4.65
N LYS A 170 -6.59 -12.27 5.82
CA LYS A 170 -5.72 -12.06 6.98
C LYS A 170 -5.28 -13.42 7.53
N ALA A 171 -4.06 -13.51 8.03
CA ALA A 171 -3.59 -14.64 8.81
C ALA A 171 -2.70 -14.18 9.96
N GLU A 172 -2.92 -14.74 11.15
CA GLU A 172 -1.94 -14.79 12.22
C GLU A 172 -0.97 -15.95 11.99
N PHE A 173 0.32 -15.71 12.14
CA PHE A 173 1.35 -16.71 11.88
C PHE A 173 2.53 -16.62 12.84
N ALA A 174 3.21 -17.74 13.11
CA ALA A 174 4.52 -17.75 13.75
C ALA A 174 5.60 -17.66 12.67
N ALA A 175 5.73 -16.49 12.03
CA ALA A 175 6.67 -16.34 10.91
C ALA A 175 8.13 -16.45 11.35
N HIS A 176 8.43 -16.10 12.60
CA HIS A 176 9.76 -16.24 13.17
C HIS A 176 9.74 -16.18 14.68
N GLY A 177 10.80 -16.76 15.27
CA GLY A 177 11.02 -16.75 16.71
C GLY A 177 9.81 -17.23 17.53
N THR A 178 9.89 -17.01 18.83
CA THR A 178 8.88 -17.46 19.81
C THR A 178 8.25 -16.30 20.59
N LYS A 179 8.76 -15.08 20.42
CA LYS A 179 8.45 -13.89 21.25
C LYS A 179 7.41 -12.95 20.64
N CYS A 180 6.95 -13.24 19.43
CA CYS A 180 5.96 -12.43 18.72
C CYS A 180 5.07 -13.32 17.87
N PHE A 181 4.00 -12.76 17.34
CA PHE A 181 3.25 -13.35 16.24
C PHE A 181 3.15 -12.31 15.12
N THR A 182 3.06 -12.80 13.90
CA THR A 182 2.92 -11.99 12.69
C THR A 182 1.45 -11.91 12.31
N VAL A 183 1.01 -10.73 11.89
CA VAL A 183 -0.24 -10.56 11.16
C VAL A 183 0.11 -10.23 9.72
N ALA A 184 -0.30 -11.09 8.80
CA ALA A 184 -0.22 -10.87 7.36
C ALA A 184 -1.61 -10.57 6.80
N ILE A 185 -1.71 -9.53 5.99
CA ILE A 185 -2.93 -9.07 5.32
C ILE A 185 -2.63 -8.99 3.83
N VAL A 186 -3.53 -9.51 3.00
CA VAL A 186 -3.37 -9.55 1.55
C VAL A 186 -4.63 -9.04 0.87
N ALA A 187 -4.46 -8.20 -0.15
CA ALA A 187 -5.47 -7.95 -1.17
C ALA A 187 -5.14 -8.81 -2.40
N MET A 188 -6.01 -9.76 -2.74
CA MET A 188 -5.94 -10.54 -3.96
C MET A 188 -6.69 -9.81 -5.08
N ALA A 189 -6.10 -9.72 -6.27
CA ALA A 189 -6.75 -9.30 -7.52
C ALA A 189 -6.74 -10.47 -8.50
N GLY A 190 -7.90 -11.12 -8.65
CA GLY A 190 -7.96 -12.41 -9.34
C GLY A 190 -7.14 -13.47 -8.58
N ASP A 191 -6.16 -14.07 -9.24
CA ASP A 191 -5.25 -15.10 -8.71
C ASP A 191 -3.91 -14.54 -8.18
N LYS A 192 -3.70 -13.23 -8.31
CA LYS A 192 -2.46 -12.56 -7.91
C LYS A 192 -2.64 -11.72 -6.66
N ILE A 193 -1.55 -11.59 -5.91
CA ILE A 193 -1.45 -10.64 -4.80
C ILE A 193 -1.32 -9.23 -5.39
N ALA A 194 -2.23 -8.34 -5.02
CA ALA A 194 -2.23 -6.94 -5.46
C ALA A 194 -1.53 -6.02 -4.46
N ASP A 195 -1.70 -6.28 -3.16
CA ASP A 195 -1.00 -5.56 -2.09
C ASP A 195 -0.94 -6.41 -0.82
N VAL A 196 0.03 -6.11 0.04
CA VAL A 196 0.32 -6.86 1.27
C VAL A 196 0.66 -5.92 2.41
N ILE A 197 0.14 -6.20 3.60
CA ILE A 197 0.67 -5.66 4.86
C ILE A 197 1.17 -6.82 5.73
N ILE A 198 2.41 -6.77 6.19
CA ILE A 198 2.91 -7.64 7.26
C ILE A 198 3.39 -6.82 8.45
N ASP A 199 3.06 -7.27 9.65
CA ASP A 199 3.51 -6.66 10.89
C ASP A 199 3.65 -7.72 11.98
N ASP A 200 4.54 -7.49 12.93
CA ASP A 200 4.70 -8.34 14.09
C ASP A 200 4.20 -7.64 15.34
N TYR A 201 3.58 -8.41 16.21
CA TYR A 201 3.17 -7.96 17.52
C TYR A 201 3.97 -8.67 18.60
N GLN A 202 4.59 -7.88 19.47
CA GLN A 202 5.47 -8.37 20.52
C GLN A 202 5.16 -7.63 21.82
N VAL A 203 5.29 -8.33 22.95
CA VAL A 203 5.30 -7.66 24.26
C VAL A 203 6.69 -7.07 24.51
N MET A 204 6.74 -5.76 24.71
CA MET A 204 7.95 -4.94 24.83
C MET A 204 7.95 -4.13 26.13
N ALA A 205 9.08 -3.52 26.48
CA ALA A 205 9.11 -2.54 27.57
C ALA A 205 8.21 -1.34 27.25
N LYS A 206 7.50 -0.83 28.25
CA LYS A 206 6.54 0.27 28.11
C LYS A 206 7.21 1.60 27.76
N ASP A 207 8.38 1.86 28.34
CA ASP A 207 9.10 3.11 28.14
C ASP A 207 9.58 3.27 26.68
N GLY A 208 9.26 4.40 26.07
CA GLY A 208 9.58 4.69 24.66
C GLY A 208 8.84 3.85 23.60
N THR A 209 7.84 3.04 23.97
CA THR A 209 7.10 2.17 23.05
C THR A 209 5.69 2.70 22.78
N VAL A 210 5.33 2.80 21.51
CA VAL A 210 3.95 3.01 21.04
C VAL A 210 3.19 1.70 21.20
N ALA A 211 2.39 1.61 22.26
CA ALA A 211 1.58 0.44 22.58
C ALA A 211 0.33 0.33 21.68
N VAL A 212 -0.23 -0.88 21.57
CA VAL A 212 -1.57 -1.04 21.00
C VAL A 212 -2.61 -0.28 21.85
N PRO A 213 -3.71 0.20 21.27
CA PRO A 213 -4.76 0.89 22.02
C PRO A 213 -5.27 0.09 23.23
N ASN A 214 -5.76 0.80 24.25
CA ASN A 214 -6.23 0.26 25.52
C ASN A 214 -5.15 -0.44 26.37
N SER A 215 -3.86 -0.32 26.03
CA SER A 215 -2.75 -0.80 26.87
C SER A 215 -2.60 -0.04 28.20
N ASP A 216 -3.23 1.12 28.34
CA ASP A 216 -3.37 1.90 29.57
C ASP A 216 -4.71 1.66 30.29
N ALA A 217 -5.54 0.75 29.79
CA ALA A 217 -6.87 0.41 30.32
C ALA A 217 -6.97 -1.10 30.65
N ASP A 218 -8.19 -1.64 30.73
CA ASP A 218 -8.45 -3.03 31.14
C ASP A 218 -7.65 -4.07 30.32
N PHE A 219 -7.41 -3.83 29.03
CA PHE A 219 -6.59 -4.72 28.21
C PHE A 219 -5.17 -4.84 28.77
N GLY A 220 -4.53 -3.71 29.09
CA GLY A 220 -3.17 -3.64 29.64
C GLY A 220 -3.00 -4.30 31.01
N THR A 221 -4.07 -4.44 31.80
CA THR A 221 -4.02 -5.12 33.11
C THR A 221 -3.66 -6.61 33.03
N ASN A 222 -3.68 -7.19 31.82
CA ASN A 222 -3.25 -8.57 31.57
C ASN A 222 -1.75 -8.68 31.22
N LEU A 223 -0.96 -7.62 31.45
CA LEU A 223 0.47 -7.63 31.22
C LEU A 223 1.18 -7.11 32.48
N ASP A 224 2.47 -7.42 32.60
CA ASP A 224 3.35 -6.74 33.56
C ASP A 224 3.27 -5.22 33.35
N SER A 225 3.20 -4.44 34.44
CA SER A 225 2.98 -2.99 34.40
C SER A 225 4.10 -2.20 33.68
N ALA A 226 5.29 -2.78 33.59
CA ALA A 226 6.43 -2.24 32.84
C ALA A 226 6.45 -2.69 31.37
N LYS A 227 5.45 -3.46 30.91
CA LYS A 227 5.37 -4.01 29.55
C LYS A 227 4.09 -3.62 28.84
N VAL A 228 4.15 -3.62 27.51
CA VAL A 228 3.00 -3.38 26.62
C VAL A 228 3.07 -4.29 25.40
N LEU A 229 1.92 -4.68 24.86
CA LEU A 229 1.85 -5.26 23.52
C LEU A 229 1.99 -4.14 22.49
N ALA A 230 2.83 -4.33 21.48
CA ALA A 230 3.10 -3.31 20.48
C ALA A 230 3.37 -3.92 19.10
N SER A 231 2.99 -3.16 18.06
CA SER A 231 3.39 -3.41 16.67
C SER A 231 4.87 -3.07 16.48
N LYS A 232 5.61 -3.89 15.73
CA LYS A 232 6.99 -3.57 15.37
C LYS A 232 7.07 -2.47 14.33
N LEU A 233 6.13 -2.38 13.40
CA LEU A 233 6.11 -1.29 12.42
C LEU A 233 5.82 0.06 13.07
N ALA A 234 4.89 0.13 14.03
CA ALA A 234 4.63 1.36 14.80
C ALA A 234 5.84 1.80 15.64
N ASN A 235 6.77 0.88 15.90
CA ASN A 235 7.99 1.09 16.69
C ASN A 235 9.26 0.82 15.87
N ALA A 236 9.21 1.00 14.55
CA ALA A 236 10.26 0.52 13.66
C ALA A 236 11.63 1.17 13.92
N GLU A 237 11.66 2.45 14.31
CA GLU A 237 12.91 3.17 14.60
C GLU A 237 13.63 2.58 15.81
N SER A 238 12.93 2.47 16.95
CA SER A 238 13.48 1.90 18.18
C SER A 238 13.83 0.41 18.02
N TYR A 239 13.00 -0.34 17.30
CA TYR A 239 13.25 -1.75 17.02
C TYR A 239 14.48 -1.95 16.11
N THR A 240 14.65 -1.12 15.08
CA THR A 240 15.79 -1.16 14.16
C THR A 240 17.11 -0.92 14.89
N LYS A 241 17.13 0.01 15.85
CA LYS A 241 18.33 0.24 16.67
C LYS A 241 18.77 -1.05 17.38
N ASN A 242 17.82 -1.75 18.01
CA ASN A 242 18.09 -3.05 18.65
C ASN A 242 18.56 -4.12 17.66
N MET A 243 17.98 -4.18 16.45
CA MET A 243 18.40 -5.14 15.41
C MET A 243 19.81 -4.88 14.90
N LYS A 244 20.22 -3.62 14.76
CA LYS A 244 21.59 -3.25 14.36
C LYS A 244 22.59 -3.57 15.45
N GLU A 245 22.30 -3.19 16.69
CA GLU A 245 23.22 -3.35 17.83
C GLU A 245 23.39 -4.81 18.26
N LYS A 246 22.34 -5.64 18.16
CA LYS A 246 22.34 -7.01 18.69
C LYS A 246 22.29 -8.11 17.63
N GLY A 247 21.81 -7.80 16.42
CA GLY A 247 21.54 -8.79 15.37
C GLY A 247 22.34 -8.59 14.08
N GLY A 248 23.14 -7.52 13.97
CA GLY A 248 23.93 -7.25 12.75
C GLY A 248 23.10 -6.99 11.49
N ALA A 249 21.81 -6.64 11.63
CA ALA A 249 20.92 -6.47 10.49
C ALA A 249 21.36 -5.28 9.62
N ALA A 250 21.58 -5.52 8.32
CA ALA A 250 21.97 -4.48 7.36
C ALA A 250 20.81 -3.55 6.99
N LEU A 251 19.57 -4.03 7.07
CA LEU A 251 18.34 -3.29 6.77
C LEU A 251 17.47 -3.08 8.03
N THR A 252 16.66 -2.03 8.03
CA THR A 252 15.64 -1.77 9.07
C THR A 252 14.50 -2.79 9.01
N VAL A 253 13.71 -2.93 10.08
CA VAL A 253 12.53 -3.82 10.06
C VAL A 253 11.54 -3.43 8.97
N SER A 254 11.27 -2.12 8.80
CA SER A 254 10.40 -1.61 7.73
C SER A 254 10.95 -1.90 6.34
N GLN A 255 12.27 -1.76 6.13
CA GLN A 255 12.90 -2.06 4.84
C GLN A 255 12.78 -3.54 4.49
N ASN A 256 13.01 -4.42 5.47
CA ASN A 256 12.86 -5.86 5.30
C ASN A 256 11.41 -6.24 4.99
N PHE A 257 10.46 -5.78 5.79
CA PHE A 257 9.05 -6.10 5.57
C PHE A 257 8.59 -5.58 4.21
N ASN A 258 9.00 -4.37 3.83
CA ASN A 258 8.70 -3.86 2.50
C ASN A 258 9.29 -4.71 1.38
N ALA A 259 10.56 -5.12 1.48
CA ALA A 259 11.17 -6.00 0.48
C ALA A 259 10.37 -7.30 0.30
N ILE A 260 9.92 -7.91 1.40
CA ILE A 260 9.10 -9.14 1.37
C ILE A 260 7.73 -8.87 0.75
N GLN A 261 7.06 -7.78 1.12
CA GLN A 261 5.75 -7.37 0.59
C GLN A 261 5.83 -7.11 -0.92
N VAL A 262 6.80 -6.31 -1.37
CA VAL A 262 7.02 -6.01 -2.81
C VAL A 262 7.35 -7.29 -3.58
N PHE A 263 8.14 -8.18 -3.00
CA PHE A 263 8.41 -9.46 -3.62
C PHE A 263 7.14 -10.30 -3.78
N ALA A 264 6.23 -10.32 -2.81
CA ALA A 264 4.99 -11.08 -2.90
C ALA A 264 4.00 -10.48 -3.91
N THR A 265 3.97 -9.15 -4.05
CA THR A 265 3.08 -8.45 -4.97
C THR A 265 3.29 -8.88 -6.43
N GLY A 266 2.19 -9.09 -7.14
CA GLY A 266 2.13 -9.55 -8.52
C GLY A 266 2.30 -11.07 -8.71
N LYS A 267 2.67 -11.81 -7.66
CA LYS A 267 2.80 -13.28 -7.70
C LYS A 267 1.49 -13.97 -7.34
N THR A 268 1.32 -15.19 -7.82
CA THR A 268 0.25 -16.10 -7.41
C THR A 268 0.67 -16.91 -6.17
N ILE A 269 -0.32 -17.48 -5.47
CA ILE A 269 -0.07 -18.41 -4.36
C ILE A 269 0.87 -19.55 -4.79
N ALA A 270 0.60 -20.16 -5.95
CA ALA A 270 1.39 -21.27 -6.47
C ALA A 270 2.85 -20.88 -6.76
N GLN A 271 3.08 -19.66 -7.26
CA GLN A 271 4.44 -19.15 -7.48
C GLN A 271 5.20 -18.98 -6.16
N LEU A 272 4.57 -18.41 -5.14
CA LEU A 272 5.20 -18.26 -3.82
C LEU A 272 5.47 -19.60 -3.14
N GLU A 273 4.54 -20.55 -3.23
CA GLU A 273 4.73 -21.91 -2.72
C GLU A 273 5.87 -22.64 -3.43
N ALA A 274 6.01 -22.47 -4.75
CA ALA A 274 7.12 -23.05 -5.50
C ALA A 274 8.48 -22.49 -5.03
N ILE A 275 8.55 -21.18 -4.77
CA ILE A 275 9.76 -20.51 -4.24
C ILE A 275 10.12 -21.05 -2.85
N LEU A 276 9.14 -21.24 -1.96
CA LEU A 276 9.40 -21.84 -0.65
C LEU A 276 9.89 -23.28 -0.74
N LYS A 277 9.43 -24.06 -1.73
CA LYS A 277 9.87 -25.44 -1.96
C LYS A 277 11.29 -25.53 -2.55
N THR A 278 11.73 -24.55 -3.32
CA THR A 278 13.09 -24.52 -3.88
C THR A 278 14.11 -24.05 -2.86
N ASN A 279 13.76 -23.07 -2.03
CA ASN A 279 14.67 -22.45 -1.07
C ASN A 279 14.83 -23.26 0.22
N SER A 280 13.98 -24.26 0.47
CA SER A 280 14.16 -25.20 1.58
C SER A 280 15.38 -26.13 1.42
N LYS A 281 16.03 -26.14 0.24
CA LYS A 281 17.20 -26.98 -0.06
C LYS A 281 18.56 -26.31 0.22
N ASP A 282 18.59 -24.99 0.37
CA ASP A 282 19.77 -24.25 0.81
C ASP A 282 19.33 -23.09 1.72
N PRO A 283 19.44 -23.24 3.05
CA PRO A 283 18.98 -22.23 4.01
C PRO A 283 19.79 -20.91 3.95
N LYS A 284 20.80 -20.81 3.07
CA LYS A 284 21.59 -19.60 2.84
C LYS A 284 21.15 -18.78 1.62
N VAL A 285 20.20 -19.28 0.82
CA VAL A 285 19.66 -18.54 -0.33
C VAL A 285 18.39 -17.81 0.08
N ASP A 286 18.49 -16.50 0.32
CA ASP A 286 17.33 -15.68 0.62
C ASP A 286 16.34 -15.71 -0.56
N ALA A 287 15.11 -16.15 -0.28
CA ALA A 287 14.02 -16.15 -1.26
C ALA A 287 13.74 -14.75 -1.84
N VAL A 288 14.04 -13.74 -1.03
CA VAL A 288 13.91 -12.33 -1.34
C VAL A 288 15.28 -11.71 -1.13
N THR A 289 16.10 -11.67 -2.18
CA THR A 289 17.50 -11.18 -2.11
C THR A 289 17.62 -9.71 -1.68
N SER A 290 16.51 -8.96 -1.68
CA SER A 290 16.41 -7.58 -1.19
C SER A 290 15.97 -7.47 0.28
N ALA A 291 15.70 -8.58 0.96
CA ALA A 291 15.51 -8.67 2.41
C ALA A 291 16.74 -9.33 3.04
N THR A 292 17.03 -9.02 4.30
CA THR A 292 18.18 -9.55 5.05
C THR A 292 17.74 -10.28 6.32
N LEU A 293 16.45 -10.63 6.45
CA LEU A 293 15.96 -11.42 7.58
C LEU A 293 16.11 -12.91 7.25
N ALA A 294 16.77 -13.65 8.14
CA ALA A 294 16.87 -15.11 8.04
C ALA A 294 15.49 -15.79 7.95
N ASP A 295 14.47 -15.18 8.57
CA ASP A 295 13.11 -15.74 8.63
C ASP A 295 12.20 -15.32 7.47
N THR A 296 12.76 -14.76 6.39
CA THR A 296 12.01 -14.31 5.20
C THR A 296 11.00 -15.35 4.70
N ASN A 297 11.36 -16.64 4.73
CA ASN A 297 10.48 -17.74 4.31
C ASN A 297 9.23 -17.86 5.19
N GLY A 298 9.32 -17.62 6.50
CA GLY A 298 8.17 -17.67 7.40
C GLY A 298 7.19 -16.52 7.14
N TYR A 299 7.68 -15.33 6.78
CA TYR A 299 6.80 -14.23 6.37
C TYR A 299 6.12 -14.52 5.03
N LEU A 300 6.81 -15.12 4.06
CA LEU A 300 6.19 -15.58 2.82
C LEU A 300 5.11 -16.64 3.08
N ALA A 301 5.33 -17.56 4.02
CA ALA A 301 4.33 -18.53 4.45
C ALA A 301 3.11 -17.85 5.07
N ALA A 302 3.31 -16.82 5.91
CA ALA A 302 2.23 -16.01 6.47
C ALA A 302 1.40 -15.32 5.37
N ILE A 303 2.07 -14.73 4.37
CA ILE A 303 1.42 -14.10 3.21
C ILE A 303 0.62 -15.13 2.39
N ILE A 304 1.18 -16.31 2.13
CA ILE A 304 0.47 -17.40 1.44
C ILE A 304 -0.77 -17.80 2.24
N GLN A 305 -0.68 -17.94 3.56
CA GLN A 305 -1.82 -18.30 4.39
C GLN A 305 -2.90 -17.21 4.36
N ALA A 306 -2.53 -15.93 4.44
CA ALA A 306 -3.47 -14.82 4.28
C ALA A 306 -4.14 -14.83 2.90
N ALA A 307 -3.38 -15.07 1.83
CA ALA A 307 -3.90 -15.18 0.46
C ALA A 307 -4.88 -16.38 0.31
N LYS A 308 -4.57 -17.52 0.94
CA LYS A 308 -5.49 -18.67 0.98
C LYS A 308 -6.77 -18.33 1.73
N ASN A 309 -6.67 -17.66 2.87
CA ASN A 309 -7.83 -17.20 3.64
C ASN A 309 -8.69 -16.22 2.81
N ALA A 310 -8.08 -15.40 1.95
CA ALA A 310 -8.80 -14.50 1.06
C ALA A 310 -9.75 -15.24 0.10
N ASN A 311 -9.43 -16.46 -0.32
CA ASN A 311 -10.25 -17.21 -1.29
C ASN A 311 -11.67 -17.51 -0.78
N GLY A 312 -11.81 -17.71 0.53
CA GLY A 312 -13.10 -17.92 1.20
C GLY A 312 -13.89 -16.63 1.48
N ASN A 313 -13.28 -15.47 1.24
CA ASN A 313 -13.88 -14.17 1.56
C ASN A 313 -14.60 -13.56 0.36
N ARG A 314 -15.45 -12.57 0.66
CA ARG A 314 -16.23 -11.83 -0.34
C ARG A 314 -15.34 -11.21 -1.41
N ALA A 315 -15.71 -11.42 -2.66
CA ALA A 315 -15.11 -10.75 -3.82
C ALA A 315 -15.86 -9.46 -4.17
N ILE A 316 -15.12 -8.37 -4.34
CA ILE A 316 -15.62 -7.07 -4.80
C ILE A 316 -15.08 -6.80 -6.20
N LYS A 317 -15.97 -6.58 -7.17
CA LYS A 317 -15.54 -6.27 -8.54
C LYS A 317 -15.21 -4.80 -8.67
N ILE A 318 -14.09 -4.51 -9.31
CA ILE A 318 -13.63 -3.15 -9.62
C ILE A 318 -13.22 -3.07 -11.10
N ASP A 319 -13.22 -1.85 -11.64
CA ASP A 319 -12.58 -1.57 -12.93
C ASP A 319 -11.08 -1.89 -12.83
N ALA A 320 -10.53 -2.65 -13.78
CA ALA A 320 -9.10 -2.97 -13.83
C ALA A 320 -8.22 -1.70 -13.83
N ALA A 321 -8.70 -0.56 -14.33
CA ALA A 321 -7.97 0.71 -14.25
C ALA A 321 -7.77 1.18 -12.80
N ALA A 322 -8.71 0.91 -11.90
CA ALA A 322 -8.64 1.28 -10.49
C ALA A 322 -7.58 0.46 -9.71
N LEU A 323 -7.24 -0.74 -10.20
CA LEU A 323 -6.24 -1.62 -9.58
C LEU A 323 -4.85 -0.94 -9.44
N LYS A 324 -4.52 -0.02 -10.36
CA LYS A 324 -3.25 0.74 -10.33
C LYS A 324 -3.11 1.65 -9.11
N THR A 325 -4.20 1.91 -8.41
CA THR A 325 -4.26 2.75 -7.22
C THR A 325 -4.66 1.96 -5.98
N LEU A 326 -4.68 0.63 -6.08
CA LEU A 326 -5.07 -0.23 -4.98
C LEU A 326 -3.97 -0.22 -3.91
N ASN A 327 -4.34 0.21 -2.71
CA ASN A 327 -3.50 0.18 -1.52
C ASN A 327 -4.29 -0.33 -0.31
N LEU A 328 -3.60 -1.03 0.57
CA LEU A 328 -4.07 -1.42 1.89
C LEU A 328 -3.70 -0.37 2.95
N GLY A 329 -4.61 -0.17 3.90
CA GLY A 329 -4.36 0.54 5.15
C GLY A 329 -4.80 -0.30 6.33
N LYS A 330 -4.11 -0.16 7.47
CA LYS A 330 -4.29 -1.00 8.65
C LYS A 330 -4.00 -0.18 9.91
N VAL A 331 -5.03 0.06 10.70
CA VAL A 331 -4.91 0.75 11.99
C VAL A 331 -5.31 -0.14 13.15
N GLU A 332 -4.63 0.03 14.28
CA GLU A 332 -5.10 -0.37 15.58
C GLU A 332 -5.95 0.75 16.20
N ALA A 333 -7.13 0.43 16.73
CA ALA A 333 -8.05 1.40 17.29
C ALA A 333 -8.71 0.94 18.61
N LYS A 334 -9.23 1.89 19.36
CA LYS A 334 -10.12 1.68 20.51
C LYS A 334 -11.59 1.69 20.06
N ALA A 335 -11.96 0.81 19.13
CA ALA A 335 -13.28 0.87 18.51
C ALA A 335 -14.40 0.39 19.44
N HIS A 336 -14.10 -0.51 20.38
CA HIS A 336 -15.09 -1.11 21.27
C HIS A 336 -14.48 -1.43 22.64
N GLY A 337 -15.08 -0.85 23.69
CA GLY A 337 -14.70 -1.10 25.08
C GLY A 337 -13.22 -0.85 25.41
N THR A 338 -12.81 -1.36 26.56
CA THR A 338 -11.46 -1.19 27.14
C THR A 338 -10.65 -2.49 27.20
N LYS A 339 -11.30 -3.64 26.96
CA LYS A 339 -10.73 -4.99 27.15
C LYS A 339 -10.07 -5.57 25.91
N CYS A 340 -10.18 -4.88 24.78
CA CYS A 340 -9.61 -5.30 23.50
C CYS A 340 -9.06 -4.10 22.74
N TYR A 341 -8.24 -4.36 21.74
CA TYR A 341 -7.99 -3.40 20.67
C TYR A 341 -8.54 -3.96 19.36
N THR A 342 -8.91 -3.06 18.47
CA THR A 342 -9.48 -3.40 17.17
C THR A 342 -8.42 -3.23 16.10
N LEU A 343 -8.25 -4.23 15.25
CA LEU A 343 -7.48 -4.13 14.02
C LEU A 343 -8.45 -3.88 12.86
N ALA A 344 -8.44 -2.67 12.30
CA ALA A 344 -9.25 -2.29 11.16
C ALA A 344 -8.38 -2.19 9.91
N THR A 345 -8.80 -2.87 8.85
CA THR A 345 -8.09 -2.95 7.58
C THR A 345 -9.03 -2.56 6.44
N VAL A 346 -8.52 -1.82 5.47
CA VAL A 346 -9.26 -1.54 4.23
C VAL A 346 -8.36 -1.61 3.01
N ALA A 347 -8.94 -1.97 1.87
CA ALA A 347 -8.37 -1.70 0.56
C ALA A 347 -9.08 -0.51 -0.07
N VAL A 348 -8.31 0.46 -0.57
CA VAL A 348 -8.81 1.60 -1.33
C VAL A 348 -8.29 1.50 -2.75
N ALA A 349 -9.18 1.60 -3.74
CA ALA A 349 -8.84 1.64 -5.16
C ALA A 349 -9.78 2.60 -5.89
N GLY A 350 -9.25 3.41 -6.81
CA GLY A 350 -10.03 4.42 -7.53
C GLY A 350 -10.69 5.45 -6.61
N GLY A 351 -10.07 5.74 -5.46
CA GLY A 351 -10.60 6.66 -4.43
C GLY A 351 -11.77 6.11 -3.60
N LYS A 352 -12.10 4.82 -3.74
CA LYS A 352 -13.19 4.16 -3.01
C LYS A 352 -12.70 2.98 -2.19
N ILE A 353 -13.39 2.68 -1.11
CA ILE A 353 -13.16 1.47 -0.32
C ILE A 353 -13.66 0.27 -1.13
N VAL A 354 -12.78 -0.68 -1.43
CA VAL A 354 -13.04 -1.89 -2.23
C VAL A 354 -12.85 -3.17 -1.44
N GLY A 355 -12.53 -3.05 -0.16
CA GLY A 355 -12.49 -4.13 0.82
C GLY A 355 -12.34 -3.55 2.22
N ALA A 356 -12.89 -4.25 3.21
CA ALA A 356 -12.79 -3.90 4.62
C ALA A 356 -12.74 -5.19 5.46
N MET A 357 -11.97 -5.17 6.55
CA MET A 357 -11.92 -6.22 7.56
C MET A 357 -11.77 -5.58 8.94
N ILE A 358 -12.52 -6.06 9.92
CA ILE A 358 -12.38 -5.67 11.33
C ILE A 358 -12.17 -6.93 12.16
N ASP A 359 -11.23 -6.90 13.09
CA ASP A 359 -11.12 -7.91 14.14
C ASP A 359 -10.76 -7.26 15.48
N ASP A 360 -11.21 -7.87 16.57
CA ASP A 360 -10.86 -7.44 17.92
C ASP A 360 -9.93 -8.48 18.54
N TYR A 361 -8.85 -8.02 19.17
CA TYR A 361 -7.95 -8.88 19.92
C TYR A 361 -8.12 -8.63 21.42
N GLN A 362 -8.35 -9.71 22.16
CA GLN A 362 -8.62 -9.69 23.58
C GLN A 362 -7.85 -10.78 24.29
N VAL A 363 -7.46 -10.53 25.54
CA VAL A 363 -6.95 -11.58 26.42
C VAL A 363 -8.14 -12.36 27.00
N MET A 364 -8.20 -13.65 26.74
CA MET A 364 -9.31 -14.56 27.06
C MET A 364 -8.82 -15.76 27.88
N ALA A 365 -9.74 -16.54 28.43
CA ALA A 365 -9.41 -17.83 29.03
C ALA A 365 -8.84 -18.77 27.96
N LYS A 366 -7.80 -19.53 28.30
CA LYS A 366 -7.10 -20.45 27.38
C LYS A 366 -7.98 -21.62 26.95
N ASP A 367 -8.80 -22.14 27.86
CA ASP A 367 -9.64 -23.30 27.59
C ASP A 367 -10.70 -22.99 26.52
N GLY A 368 -10.75 -23.83 25.48
CA GLY A 368 -11.66 -23.66 24.34
C GLY A 368 -11.36 -22.47 23.40
N THR A 369 -10.23 -21.77 23.57
CA THR A 369 -9.86 -20.59 22.77
C THR A 369 -8.74 -20.90 21.78
N VAL A 370 -8.96 -20.54 20.51
CA VAL A 370 -7.91 -20.47 19.48
C VAL A 370 -7.07 -19.22 19.74
N ALA A 371 -5.92 -19.42 20.38
CA ALA A 371 -4.98 -18.37 20.70
C ALA A 371 -4.21 -17.88 19.46
N VAL A 372 -3.63 -16.68 19.52
CA VAL A 372 -2.65 -16.26 18.51
C VAL A 372 -1.42 -17.17 18.54
N PRO A 373 -0.69 -17.32 17.43
CA PRO A 373 0.53 -18.13 17.39
C PRO A 373 1.55 -17.73 18.47
N ASN A 374 2.39 -18.68 18.87
CA ASN A 374 3.37 -18.54 19.96
C ASN A 374 2.77 -18.30 21.37
N SER A 375 1.46 -18.43 21.56
CA SER A 375 0.82 -18.34 22.89
C SER A 375 1.16 -19.51 23.83
N ASP A 376 1.72 -20.60 23.31
CA ASP A 376 2.30 -21.72 24.05
C ASP A 376 3.83 -21.62 24.19
N ALA A 377 4.44 -20.57 23.64
CA ALA A 377 5.87 -20.30 23.66
C ALA A 377 6.21 -19.02 24.46
N ASP A 378 7.35 -18.38 24.17
CA ASP A 378 7.85 -17.23 24.94
C ASP A 378 6.91 -16.01 24.89
N PHE A 379 6.14 -15.84 23.81
CA PHE A 379 5.14 -14.79 23.71
C PHE A 379 4.04 -14.98 24.77
N GLY A 380 3.51 -16.20 24.89
CA GLY A 380 2.46 -16.57 25.84
C GLY A 380 2.82 -16.33 27.31
N LYS A 381 4.11 -16.42 27.66
CA LYS A 381 4.61 -16.20 29.03
C LYS A 381 4.38 -14.77 29.56
N ASN A 382 3.98 -13.83 28.71
CA ASN A 382 3.70 -12.45 29.14
C ASN A 382 2.27 -12.26 29.67
N PHE A 383 1.38 -13.25 29.52
CA PHE A 383 0.00 -13.18 29.98
C PHE A 383 -0.19 -13.98 31.28
N PRO A 384 -1.21 -13.67 32.11
CA PRO A 384 -1.50 -14.41 33.32
C PRO A 384 -1.75 -15.89 33.03
N GLU A 385 -1.45 -16.75 34.00
CA GLU A 385 -1.69 -18.19 33.88
C GLU A 385 -3.15 -18.48 33.51
N GLY A 386 -3.35 -19.41 32.58
CA GLY A 386 -4.68 -19.76 32.06
C GLY A 386 -5.31 -18.73 31.12
N LYS A 387 -4.59 -17.66 30.73
CA LYS A 387 -5.05 -16.67 29.75
C LYS A 387 -4.18 -16.61 28.51
N VAL A 388 -4.79 -16.24 27.38
CA VAL A 388 -4.13 -16.10 26.07
C VAL A 388 -4.69 -14.90 25.31
N LEU A 389 -3.86 -14.26 24.50
CA LEU A 389 -4.34 -13.28 23.51
C LEU A 389 -5.00 -14.03 22.34
N ALA A 390 -6.17 -13.59 21.92
CA ALA A 390 -6.93 -14.24 20.86
C ALA A 390 -7.72 -13.22 20.02
N SER A 391 -7.91 -13.56 18.74
CA SER A 391 -8.83 -12.88 17.84
C SER A 391 -10.28 -13.23 18.19
N LYS A 392 -11.19 -12.25 18.19
CA LYS A 392 -12.62 -12.52 18.36
C LYS A 392 -13.22 -13.19 17.13
N LEU A 393 -12.76 -12.87 15.92
CA LEU A 393 -13.25 -13.54 14.71
C LEU A 393 -12.86 -15.02 14.66
N ALA A 394 -11.61 -15.37 15.02
CA ALA A 394 -11.15 -16.75 15.09
C ALA A 394 -11.89 -17.57 16.17
N ASN A 395 -12.52 -16.89 17.12
CA ASN A 395 -13.26 -17.46 18.25
C ASN A 395 -14.73 -17.05 18.23
N ALA A 396 -15.28 -16.69 17.07
CA ALA A 396 -16.62 -16.10 17.00
C ALA A 396 -17.71 -17.03 17.57
N ASP A 397 -17.60 -18.33 17.32
CA ASP A 397 -18.58 -19.33 17.76
C ASP A 397 -18.67 -19.43 19.30
N SER A 398 -17.54 -19.40 19.99
CA SER A 398 -17.51 -19.40 21.46
C SER A 398 -17.98 -18.06 22.05
N TYR A 399 -17.77 -16.96 21.31
CA TYR A 399 -18.18 -15.61 21.73
C TYR A 399 -19.70 -15.38 21.66
N ILE A 400 -20.42 -16.06 20.75
CA ILE A 400 -21.88 -15.94 20.58
C ILE A 400 -22.63 -16.29 21.87
N LYS A 401 -22.17 -17.30 22.62
CA LYS A 401 -22.82 -17.73 23.85
C LYS A 401 -22.85 -16.60 24.89
N ASN A 402 -21.71 -15.95 25.09
CA ASN A 402 -21.59 -14.83 26.02
C ASN A 402 -22.35 -13.58 25.57
N MET A 403 -22.37 -13.26 24.26
CA MET A 403 -23.09 -12.07 23.76
C MET A 403 -24.61 -12.22 23.77
N LYS A 404 -25.14 -13.42 23.49
CA LYS A 404 -26.57 -13.69 23.59
C LYS A 404 -27.05 -13.70 25.04
N GLU A 405 -26.29 -14.33 25.94
CA GLU A 405 -26.69 -14.50 27.35
C GLU A 405 -26.50 -13.22 28.19
N LYS A 406 -25.47 -12.39 27.90
CA LYS A 406 -25.11 -11.22 28.74
C LYS A 406 -25.28 -9.86 28.07
N GLY A 407 -25.34 -9.79 26.74
CA GLY A 407 -25.26 -8.54 25.98
C GLY A 407 -26.51 -8.16 25.18
N GLY A 408 -27.53 -9.03 25.13
CA GLY A 408 -28.76 -8.78 24.36
C GLY A 408 -28.55 -8.70 22.84
N ALA A 409 -27.39 -9.13 22.33
CA ALA A 409 -27.08 -9.07 20.90
C ALA A 409 -27.95 -10.08 20.13
N THR A 410 -28.65 -9.61 19.09
CA THR A 410 -29.48 -10.46 18.21
C THR A 410 -28.68 -11.07 17.06
N LEU A 411 -27.48 -10.55 16.79
CA LEU A 411 -26.55 -11.00 15.76
C LEU A 411 -25.21 -11.45 16.36
N THR A 412 -24.54 -12.39 15.69
CA THR A 412 -23.18 -12.85 16.04
C THR A 412 -22.13 -11.76 15.78
N VAL A 413 -20.91 -11.87 16.34
CA VAL A 413 -19.80 -10.93 16.04
C VAL A 413 -19.57 -10.86 14.53
N ASN A 414 -19.45 -12.02 13.88
CA ASN A 414 -19.23 -12.12 12.43
C ASN A 414 -20.31 -11.40 11.62
N GLN A 415 -21.59 -11.56 11.99
CA GLN A 415 -22.69 -10.89 11.30
C GLN A 415 -22.63 -9.37 11.46
N ASN A 416 -22.33 -8.89 12.67
CA ASN A 416 -22.17 -7.46 12.92
C ASN A 416 -20.99 -6.88 12.13
N PHE A 417 -19.81 -7.50 12.21
CA PHE A 417 -18.62 -7.04 11.50
C PHE A 417 -18.83 -7.07 9.99
N ASN A 418 -19.40 -8.16 9.45
CA ASN A 418 -19.77 -8.24 8.04
C ASN A 418 -20.75 -7.12 7.62
N GLY A 419 -21.71 -6.76 8.47
CA GLY A 419 -22.63 -5.64 8.23
C GLY A 419 -21.90 -4.31 8.12
N ILE A 420 -21.00 -4.02 9.06
CA ILE A 420 -20.19 -2.78 9.11
C ILE A 420 -19.24 -2.72 7.91
N GLU A 421 -18.52 -3.81 7.62
CA GLU A 421 -17.62 -3.91 6.48
C GLU A 421 -18.35 -3.74 5.14
N THR A 422 -19.54 -4.36 5.01
CA THR A 422 -20.39 -4.18 3.82
C THR A 422 -20.83 -2.75 3.64
N PHE A 423 -21.16 -2.08 4.74
CA PHE A 423 -21.63 -0.71 4.71
C PHE A 423 -20.56 0.24 4.16
N VAL A 424 -19.29 0.08 4.49
CA VAL A 424 -18.24 1.01 4.02
C VAL A 424 -17.82 0.80 2.58
N ILE A 425 -17.99 -0.42 2.03
CA ILE A 425 -17.57 -0.73 0.66
C ILE A 425 -18.34 0.11 -0.36
N GLY A 426 -17.59 0.61 -1.35
CA GLY A 426 -18.09 1.48 -2.43
C GLY A 426 -18.10 2.97 -2.08
N LYS A 427 -17.93 3.33 -0.80
CA LYS A 427 -17.84 4.74 -0.36
C LYS A 427 -16.43 5.29 -0.57
N THR A 428 -16.36 6.57 -0.86
CA THR A 428 -15.15 7.38 -0.71
C THR A 428 -14.88 7.69 0.76
N ILE A 429 -13.65 8.10 1.09
CA ILE A 429 -13.27 8.54 2.44
C ILE A 429 -14.16 9.71 2.90
N ALA A 430 -14.44 10.66 2.01
CA ALA A 430 -15.27 11.83 2.30
C ALA A 430 -16.74 11.45 2.60
N GLU A 431 -17.31 10.50 1.83
CA GLU A 431 -18.66 10.00 2.09
C GLU A 431 -18.74 9.26 3.43
N LEU A 432 -17.72 8.45 3.76
CA LEU A 432 -17.66 7.76 5.05
C LEU A 432 -17.53 8.74 6.22
N ASP A 433 -16.66 9.74 6.12
CA ASP A 433 -16.50 10.80 7.12
C ASP A 433 -17.81 11.59 7.32
N ALA A 434 -18.55 11.86 6.23
CA ALA A 434 -19.83 12.55 6.31
C ALA A 434 -20.87 11.72 7.10
N VAL A 435 -20.95 10.41 6.83
CA VAL A 435 -21.82 9.49 7.58
C VAL A 435 -21.47 9.47 9.07
N ILE A 436 -20.18 9.37 9.40
CA ILE A 436 -19.73 9.33 10.80
C ILE A 436 -20.12 10.63 11.53
N LYS A 437 -19.93 11.79 10.88
CA LYS A 437 -20.30 13.09 11.45
C LYS A 437 -21.80 13.20 11.75
N THR A 438 -22.66 12.71 10.85
CA THR A 438 -24.12 12.74 11.05
C THR A 438 -24.60 11.77 12.14
N ASN A 439 -23.85 10.69 12.40
CA ASN A 439 -24.21 9.71 13.41
C ASN A 439 -23.74 10.08 14.83
N SER A 440 -22.74 10.96 14.95
CA SER A 440 -22.23 11.40 16.26
C SER A 440 -23.21 12.26 17.07
N SER A 441 -24.32 12.71 16.48
CA SER A 441 -25.33 13.57 17.13
C SER A 441 -26.52 12.83 17.75
N ASP A 442 -26.67 11.52 17.51
CA ASP A 442 -27.73 10.72 18.11
C ASP A 442 -27.23 9.28 18.37
N PRO A 443 -27.05 8.87 19.65
CA PRO A 443 -26.49 7.57 20.03
C PRO A 443 -27.39 6.37 19.66
N LYS A 444 -28.57 6.60 19.05
CA LYS A 444 -29.49 5.55 18.57
C LYS A 444 -29.57 5.44 17.04
N VAL A 445 -28.75 6.17 16.27
CA VAL A 445 -28.83 6.11 14.80
C VAL A 445 -28.14 4.86 14.28
N ASP A 446 -28.98 3.89 13.95
CA ASP A 446 -28.72 2.62 13.28
C ASP A 446 -28.30 2.85 11.80
N ALA A 447 -27.21 3.61 11.58
CA ALA A 447 -26.74 3.94 10.23
C ALA A 447 -26.33 2.70 9.44
N VAL A 448 -25.90 1.66 10.16
CA VAL A 448 -25.65 0.33 9.63
C VAL A 448 -26.78 -0.57 10.09
N THR A 449 -27.95 -0.46 9.46
CA THR A 449 -29.15 -1.28 9.76
C THR A 449 -28.94 -2.80 9.78
N SER A 450 -27.78 -3.29 9.31
CA SER A 450 -27.36 -4.69 9.37
C SER A 450 -26.47 -5.05 10.57
N ALA A 451 -26.18 -4.10 11.47
CA ALA A 451 -25.37 -4.30 12.67
C ALA A 451 -26.12 -3.75 13.89
N THR A 452 -26.03 -4.45 15.02
CA THR A 452 -26.75 -4.12 16.26
C THR A 452 -25.81 -3.75 17.41
N LEU A 453 -24.51 -3.52 17.13
CA LEU A 453 -23.53 -3.16 18.15
C LEU A 453 -23.66 -1.67 18.50
N ALA A 454 -23.70 -1.36 19.80
CA ALA A 454 -23.68 0.02 20.28
C ALA A 454 -22.42 0.78 19.82
N ASP A 455 -21.30 0.08 19.70
CA ASP A 455 -20.00 0.65 19.31
C ASP A 455 -19.78 0.73 17.78
N THR A 456 -20.83 0.55 16.96
CA THR A 456 -20.74 0.61 15.49
C THR A 456 -19.99 1.84 14.98
N ASN A 457 -20.20 3.01 15.60
CA ASN A 457 -19.50 4.24 15.20
C ASN A 457 -17.99 4.17 15.46
N GLY A 458 -17.55 3.50 16.53
CA GLY A 458 -16.12 3.30 16.80
C GLY A 458 -15.44 2.49 15.69
N TYR A 459 -16.11 1.43 15.22
CA TYR A 459 -15.62 0.62 14.11
C TYR A 459 -15.60 1.39 12.77
N LEU A 460 -16.61 2.22 12.50
CA LEU A 460 -16.61 3.09 11.32
C LEU A 460 -15.47 4.11 11.36
N ASN A 461 -15.18 4.70 12.52
CA ASN A 461 -14.03 5.58 12.70
C ASN A 461 -12.70 4.85 12.46
N ALA A 462 -12.56 3.62 12.95
CA ALA A 462 -11.36 2.80 12.72
C ALA A 462 -11.17 2.49 11.23
N LEU A 463 -12.23 2.10 10.52
CA LEU A 463 -12.20 1.87 9.06
C LEU A 463 -11.91 3.15 8.26
N ALA A 464 -12.44 4.30 8.69
CA ALA A 464 -12.14 5.59 8.07
C ALA A 464 -10.66 5.98 8.27
N ALA A 465 -10.10 5.72 9.45
CA ALA A 465 -8.67 5.93 9.71
C ALA A 465 -7.80 4.99 8.86
N ALA A 466 -8.15 3.71 8.75
CA ALA A 466 -7.48 2.78 7.84
C ALA A 466 -7.56 3.24 6.38
N ALA A 467 -8.71 3.80 5.95
CA ALA A 467 -8.87 4.31 4.58
C ALA A 467 -8.02 5.56 4.33
N LYS A 468 -7.89 6.42 5.33
CA LYS A 468 -6.98 7.57 5.30
C LYS A 468 -5.53 7.13 5.28
N GLU A 469 -5.15 6.07 5.99
CA GLU A 469 -3.81 5.51 5.90
C GLU A 469 -3.53 4.93 4.49
N ALA A 470 -4.48 4.18 3.93
CA ALA A 470 -4.38 3.64 2.57
C ALA A 470 -4.26 4.74 1.49
N GLY A 471 -4.98 5.85 1.67
CA GLY A 471 -4.98 7.00 0.74
C GLY A 471 -3.90 8.05 1.01
N GLY A 472 -3.42 8.17 2.25
CA GLY A 472 -2.50 9.18 2.75
C GLY A 472 -1.05 8.73 2.84
N LYS A 473 -0.77 7.47 2.49
CA LYS A 473 0.57 6.89 2.49
C LYS A 473 1.53 7.61 1.52
N ILE A 474 1.02 8.24 0.46
CA ILE A 474 1.86 8.83 -0.60
C ILE A 474 2.53 10.15 -0.17
N VAL A 475 3.78 10.08 0.30
CA VAL A 475 4.67 11.24 0.47
C VAL A 475 5.01 11.82 -0.89
N THR A 476 4.89 13.13 -1.10
CA THR A 476 5.32 13.75 -2.37
C THR A 476 6.75 14.28 -2.24
N HIS A 477 7.68 13.67 -2.98
CA HIS A 477 9.04 14.20 -3.18
C HIS A 477 9.02 15.10 -4.42
N LYS A 478 9.19 16.41 -4.22
CA LYS A 478 9.23 17.38 -5.32
C LYS A 478 10.64 17.45 -5.91
N GLY A 479 10.74 17.31 -7.23
CA GLY A 479 12.01 17.30 -7.95
C GLY A 479 12.63 15.91 -8.04
N ASP A 480 13.89 15.88 -8.46
CA ASP A 480 14.59 14.62 -8.74
C ASP A 480 15.02 13.92 -7.44
N LEU A 481 14.89 12.60 -7.41
CA LEU A 481 15.32 11.74 -6.30
C LEU A 481 16.62 11.02 -6.70
N THR A 482 17.71 11.30 -6.00
CA THR A 482 18.97 10.58 -6.22
C THR A 482 19.06 9.33 -5.36
N VAL A 483 19.40 8.21 -5.98
CA VAL A 483 19.54 6.90 -5.35
C VAL A 483 20.94 6.36 -5.61
N SER A 484 21.76 6.30 -4.56
CA SER A 484 23.14 5.77 -4.64
C SER A 484 23.29 4.34 -4.12
N THR A 485 22.36 3.90 -3.29
CA THR A 485 22.44 2.62 -2.57
C THR A 485 21.67 1.52 -3.30
N ALA A 486 22.25 0.33 -3.38
CA ALA A 486 21.54 -0.87 -3.79
C ALA A 486 20.36 -1.19 -2.84
N ASN A 487 19.37 -1.92 -3.36
CA ASN A 487 18.15 -2.32 -2.67
C ASN A 487 17.31 -1.14 -2.13
N TYR A 488 17.39 0.01 -2.79
CA TYR A 488 16.55 1.14 -2.45
C TYR A 488 15.11 0.88 -2.88
N ASN A 489 14.20 0.96 -1.90
CA ASN A 489 12.77 0.78 -2.12
C ASN A 489 12.07 2.13 -2.01
N LEU A 490 11.44 2.58 -3.09
CA LEU A 490 10.54 3.72 -3.08
C LEU A 490 9.17 3.26 -2.56
N ILE A 491 8.79 3.75 -1.39
CA ILE A 491 7.60 3.26 -0.68
C ILE A 491 6.66 4.43 -0.52
N ASP A 492 5.43 4.25 -0.98
CA ASP A 492 4.35 5.20 -0.81
C ASP A 492 4.84 6.63 -1.03
N THR A 493 5.57 6.82 -2.13
CA THR A 493 6.19 8.10 -2.46
C THR A 493 5.88 8.41 -3.91
N LYS A 494 5.33 9.60 -4.15
CA LYS A 494 5.20 10.21 -5.46
C LYS A 494 6.41 11.09 -5.69
N VAL A 495 7.25 10.73 -6.65
CA VAL A 495 8.37 11.56 -7.10
C VAL A 495 7.90 12.42 -8.27
N GLU A 496 7.77 13.72 -8.01
CA GLU A 496 7.49 14.76 -9.02
C GLU A 496 8.81 15.20 -9.70
N GLY A 497 9.48 14.24 -10.33
CA GLY A 497 10.77 14.38 -10.99
C GLY A 497 11.31 13.03 -11.45
N ASN A 498 12.59 12.98 -11.77
CA ASN A 498 13.30 11.77 -12.19
C ASN A 498 13.81 10.97 -10.98
N ILE A 499 14.05 9.67 -11.17
CA ILE A 499 14.94 8.89 -10.29
C ILE A 499 16.32 8.88 -10.92
N ILE A 500 17.34 9.34 -10.19
CA ILE A 500 18.72 9.40 -10.66
C ILE A 500 19.54 8.37 -9.87
N PHE A 501 19.91 7.28 -10.52
CA PHE A 501 20.78 6.26 -9.96
C PHE A 501 22.24 6.65 -10.13
N THR A 502 23.03 6.71 -9.06
CA THR A 502 24.47 7.02 -9.18
C THR A 502 25.34 5.78 -9.39
N THR A 503 24.76 4.58 -9.28
CA THR A 503 25.43 3.30 -9.52
C THR A 503 24.53 2.35 -10.29
N GLN A 504 25.11 1.45 -11.08
CA GLN A 504 24.36 0.42 -11.79
C GLN A 504 23.66 -0.53 -10.81
N ALA A 505 24.33 -0.90 -9.71
CA ALA A 505 23.75 -1.75 -8.67
C ALA A 505 22.48 -1.13 -8.04
N ALA A 506 22.48 0.18 -7.77
CA ALA A 506 21.31 0.90 -7.29
C ALA A 506 20.14 0.84 -8.28
N LYS A 507 20.42 0.98 -9.57
CA LYS A 507 19.42 0.89 -10.64
C LYS A 507 18.84 -0.51 -10.77
N ASP A 508 19.68 -1.53 -10.78
CA ASP A 508 19.28 -2.92 -11.01
C ASP A 508 18.43 -3.49 -9.86
N THR A 509 18.66 -2.99 -8.65
CA THR A 509 17.98 -3.48 -7.43
C THR A 509 16.90 -2.53 -6.91
N PHE A 510 16.61 -1.44 -7.62
CA PHE A 510 15.58 -0.48 -7.23
C PHE A 510 14.19 -1.10 -7.34
N GLN A 511 13.41 -1.00 -6.27
CA GLN A 511 12.01 -1.42 -6.27
C GLN A 511 11.10 -0.26 -5.86
N MET A 512 9.83 -0.36 -6.24
CA MET A 512 8.79 0.57 -5.82
C MET A 512 7.52 -0.23 -5.49
N ASN A 513 6.82 0.14 -4.42
CA ASN A 513 5.54 -0.50 -4.08
C ASN A 513 4.40 0.07 -4.95
N ASN A 514 3.22 -0.54 -4.88
CA ASN A 514 2.06 -0.16 -5.70
C ASN A 514 1.55 1.26 -5.38
N GLY A 515 1.78 1.74 -4.15
CA GLY A 515 1.48 3.10 -3.71
C GLY A 515 2.45 4.17 -4.22
N SER A 516 3.61 3.77 -4.76
CA SER A 516 4.62 4.70 -5.27
C SER A 516 4.42 5.04 -6.74
N SER A 517 4.76 6.28 -7.10
CA SER A 517 4.73 6.74 -8.50
C SER A 517 5.90 7.67 -8.79
N VAL A 518 6.34 7.69 -10.05
CA VAL A 518 7.40 8.58 -10.54
C VAL A 518 6.86 9.23 -11.81
N THR A 519 6.89 10.56 -11.87
CA THR A 519 6.43 11.32 -13.04
C THR A 519 7.49 11.45 -14.12
N GLY A 520 8.77 11.48 -13.73
CA GLY A 520 9.92 11.56 -14.62
C GLY A 520 10.54 10.18 -14.95
N SER A 521 11.73 10.23 -15.54
CA SER A 521 12.46 9.05 -16.01
C SER A 521 13.33 8.41 -14.91
N LYS A 522 13.64 7.13 -15.09
CA LYS A 522 14.63 6.39 -14.30
C LYS A 522 15.99 6.45 -15.02
N ILE A 523 16.90 7.28 -14.55
CA ILE A 523 18.16 7.64 -15.20
C ILE A 523 19.32 7.01 -14.46
N LEU A 524 20.27 6.37 -15.16
CA LEU A 524 21.58 6.07 -14.60
C LEU A 524 22.49 7.27 -14.87
N ALA A 525 23.00 7.90 -13.83
CA ALA A 525 24.01 8.94 -13.95
C ALA A 525 25.35 8.30 -14.34
N GLN A 526 25.54 8.11 -15.64
CA GLN A 526 26.86 7.84 -16.21
C GLN A 526 27.55 9.18 -16.47
N VAL A 527 28.75 9.33 -15.92
CA VAL A 527 29.63 10.47 -16.21
C VAL A 527 30.44 10.20 -17.46
N ASP A 528 30.96 11.27 -18.07
CA ASP A 528 31.83 11.22 -19.25
C ASP A 528 32.82 10.04 -19.18
N ALA A 529 32.70 9.06 -20.09
CA ALA A 529 33.45 7.80 -20.10
C ALA A 529 34.94 7.98 -20.45
N VAL A 530 35.51 9.13 -20.11
CA VAL A 530 36.95 9.35 -20.09
C VAL A 530 37.50 8.74 -18.81
N THR A 531 38.57 7.94 -18.93
CA THR A 531 39.14 7.10 -17.87
C THR A 531 39.71 7.86 -16.66
N THR A 532 39.54 9.17 -16.62
CA THR A 532 40.15 10.12 -15.68
C THR A 532 39.13 10.95 -14.89
N ALA A 533 37.83 10.83 -15.19
CA ALA A 533 36.80 11.56 -14.47
C ALA A 533 36.57 10.96 -13.07
N SER A 534 36.43 11.85 -12.07
CA SER A 534 36.05 11.47 -10.72
C SER A 534 34.58 11.74 -10.52
N ILE A 535 33.83 10.67 -10.25
CA ILE A 535 32.42 10.76 -9.85
C ILE A 535 32.38 11.42 -8.47
N VAL A 536 31.60 12.49 -8.39
CA VAL A 536 31.39 13.26 -7.17
C VAL A 536 29.92 13.25 -6.83
N ASP A 537 29.57 12.66 -5.69
CA ASP A 537 28.18 12.51 -5.26
C ASP A 537 27.86 13.28 -3.97
N ASN A 538 28.84 13.98 -3.40
CA ASN A 538 28.68 14.77 -2.18
C ASN A 538 29.66 15.98 -2.14
N ALA A 539 29.38 16.93 -1.25
CA ALA A 539 30.15 18.17 -1.12
C ALA A 539 31.64 17.94 -0.78
N ALA A 540 31.95 17.07 0.17
CA ALA A 540 33.33 16.80 0.59
C ALA A 540 34.16 16.19 -0.55
N ALA A 541 33.58 15.26 -1.30
CA ALA A 541 34.20 14.70 -2.50
C ALA A 541 34.42 15.79 -3.58
N PHE A 542 33.47 16.71 -3.75
CA PHE A 542 33.59 17.82 -4.70
C PHE A 542 34.75 18.74 -4.35
N GLU A 543 34.83 19.17 -3.09
CA GLU A 543 35.87 20.05 -2.58
C GLU A 543 37.26 19.42 -2.72
N LYS A 544 37.40 18.14 -2.36
CA LYS A 544 38.64 17.40 -2.56
C LYS A 544 39.00 17.35 -4.05
N ALA A 545 38.03 17.07 -4.91
CA ALA A 545 38.24 16.97 -6.35
C ALA A 545 38.65 18.31 -6.99
N ILE A 546 38.13 19.46 -6.54
CA ILE A 546 38.50 20.78 -7.08
C ILE A 546 39.77 21.38 -6.46
N SER A 547 40.31 20.77 -5.40
CA SER A 547 41.55 21.25 -4.75
C SER A 547 42.78 21.23 -5.67
N LYS A 548 43.89 21.82 -5.21
CA LYS A 548 45.15 21.94 -5.95
C LYS A 548 45.72 20.58 -6.41
N ASP A 549 45.58 19.56 -5.57
CA ASP A 549 46.01 18.18 -5.85
C ASP A 549 44.81 17.29 -6.27
N GLY A 550 43.75 17.95 -6.73
CA GLY A 550 42.49 17.33 -7.10
C GLY A 550 42.54 16.61 -8.45
N THR A 551 41.38 16.21 -8.93
CA THR A 551 41.25 15.32 -10.08
C THR A 551 41.02 16.11 -11.37
N TRP A 552 41.34 15.52 -12.53
CA TRP A 552 41.19 16.25 -13.79
C TRP A 552 39.75 16.74 -14.01
N ILE A 553 38.78 15.84 -13.82
CA ILE A 553 37.36 16.10 -14.11
C ILE A 553 36.49 15.75 -12.90
N PRO A 554 36.15 16.72 -12.04
CA PRO A 554 35.10 16.55 -11.05
C PRO A 554 33.73 16.52 -11.74
N ALA A 555 33.09 15.35 -11.78
CA ALA A 555 31.79 15.15 -12.43
C ALA A 555 30.72 14.88 -11.38
N ILE A 556 29.77 15.80 -11.22
CA ILE A 556 28.68 15.62 -10.25
C ILE A 556 27.57 14.75 -10.83
N VAL A 557 26.96 13.93 -9.97
CA VAL A 557 25.87 13.00 -10.35
C VAL A 557 24.54 13.33 -9.67
N ARG A 558 24.45 14.50 -9.03
CA ARG A 558 23.26 15.06 -8.39
C ARG A 558 23.45 16.56 -8.18
N ASP A 559 22.37 17.27 -7.95
CA ASP A 559 22.45 18.66 -7.49
C ASP A 559 23.19 18.74 -6.16
N LEU A 560 24.11 19.70 -6.05
CA LEU A 560 24.90 19.93 -4.83
C LEU A 560 24.69 21.36 -4.34
N THR A 561 24.44 21.50 -3.04
CA THR A 561 24.48 22.78 -2.34
C THR A 561 25.63 22.76 -1.35
N ILE A 562 26.56 23.69 -1.53
CA ILE A 562 27.77 23.83 -0.71
C ILE A 562 27.76 25.23 -0.12
N ASN A 563 27.51 25.34 1.18
CA ASN A 563 27.35 26.62 1.87
C ASN A 563 28.69 27.32 2.20
N LYS A 564 29.70 27.17 1.34
CA LYS A 564 31.00 27.81 1.50
C LYS A 564 31.61 28.21 0.16
N GLU A 565 32.57 29.11 0.21
CA GLU A 565 33.33 29.49 -0.98
C GLU A 565 34.13 28.28 -1.52
N LEU A 566 34.09 28.12 -2.83
CA LEU A 566 34.80 27.08 -3.56
C LEU A 566 35.99 27.69 -4.30
N VAL A 567 37.07 26.92 -4.42
CA VAL A 567 38.27 27.32 -5.19
C VAL A 567 38.69 26.15 -6.07
N LEU A 568 38.61 26.33 -7.38
CA LEU A 568 39.21 25.44 -8.36
C LEU A 568 40.69 25.83 -8.54
N ASP A 569 41.57 25.07 -7.91
CA ASP A 569 43.01 25.34 -7.86
C ASP A 569 43.82 24.20 -8.54
N GLY A 570 45.10 24.46 -8.78
CA GLY A 570 46.04 23.53 -9.38
C GLY A 570 45.95 23.40 -10.88
N GLU A 571 46.85 22.60 -11.44
CA GLU A 571 46.92 22.27 -12.87
C GLU A 571 46.72 20.78 -13.06
N PHE A 572 46.12 20.39 -14.19
CA PHE A 572 46.15 19.00 -14.63
C PHE A 572 46.66 18.93 -16.07
N LYS A 573 47.72 18.17 -16.30
CA LYS A 573 48.32 17.98 -17.63
C LYS A 573 47.79 16.68 -18.23
N ASN A 574 47.20 16.76 -19.42
CA ASN A 574 46.78 15.56 -20.13
C ASN A 574 47.99 14.81 -20.74
N THR A 575 47.74 13.62 -21.28
CA THR A 575 48.75 12.75 -21.87
C THR A 575 49.10 13.09 -23.32
N LYS A 576 48.64 14.25 -23.85
CA LYS A 576 48.97 14.67 -25.22
C LYS A 576 50.43 15.15 -25.28
N ASN A 577 50.99 15.23 -26.50
CA ASN A 577 52.32 15.75 -26.74
C ASN A 577 52.26 16.96 -27.71
N PRO A 578 52.59 18.19 -27.27
CA PRO A 578 52.99 18.56 -25.91
C PRO A 578 51.82 18.46 -24.90
N PRO A 579 52.09 18.24 -23.59
CA PRO A 579 51.06 18.17 -22.57
C PRO A 579 50.25 19.47 -22.47
N VAL A 580 48.93 19.35 -22.44
CA VAL A 580 48.03 20.50 -22.31
C VAL A 580 47.52 20.57 -20.87
N VAL A 581 47.70 21.73 -20.23
CA VAL A 581 47.11 22.05 -18.93
C VAL A 581 45.62 22.33 -19.13
N GLN A 582 44.76 21.58 -18.45
CA GLN A 582 43.31 21.77 -18.52
C GLN A 582 42.61 21.13 -17.32
N ARG A 583 41.54 21.77 -16.82
CA ARG A 583 40.60 21.17 -15.84
C ARG A 583 39.16 21.32 -16.31
N LYS A 584 38.28 20.40 -15.92
CA LYS A 584 36.86 20.43 -16.32
C LYS A 584 35.97 20.11 -15.13
N ILE A 585 35.06 21.00 -14.76
CA ILE A 585 33.94 20.66 -13.89
C ILE A 585 32.76 20.24 -14.78
N ALA A 586 32.24 19.03 -14.58
CA ALA A 586 31.13 18.49 -15.36
C ALA A 586 29.86 18.42 -14.50
N LEU A 587 28.82 19.18 -14.87
CA LEU A 587 27.53 19.17 -14.18
C LEU A 587 26.46 18.48 -15.01
N TYR A 588 26.77 17.32 -15.57
CA TYR A 588 25.85 16.59 -16.44
C TYR A 588 26.13 15.09 -16.47
N ALA A 589 25.10 14.33 -16.86
CA ALA A 589 25.20 12.92 -17.21
C ALA A 589 25.04 12.74 -18.73
N GLN A 590 25.63 11.68 -19.28
CA GLN A 590 25.49 11.33 -20.70
C GLN A 590 25.35 9.82 -20.90
N ASP A 591 24.88 9.41 -22.06
CA ASP A 591 24.87 8.00 -22.48
C ASP A 591 26.19 7.58 -23.14
N ASP A 592 26.32 6.30 -23.50
CA ASP A 592 27.49 5.74 -24.20
C ASP A 592 27.76 6.39 -25.57
N LYS A 593 26.76 7.05 -26.15
CA LYS A 593 26.85 7.80 -27.41
C LYS A 593 27.20 9.27 -27.17
N ARG A 594 27.48 9.66 -25.93
CA ARG A 594 27.79 11.04 -25.48
C ARG A 594 26.62 12.02 -25.62
N ASN A 595 25.38 11.52 -25.72
CA ASN A 595 24.21 12.38 -25.63
C ASN A 595 23.99 12.79 -24.17
N VAL A 596 23.81 14.08 -23.92
CA VAL A 596 23.49 14.56 -22.57
C VAL A 596 22.12 14.02 -22.15
N THR A 597 22.09 13.22 -21.09
CA THR A 597 20.85 12.64 -20.54
C THR A 597 20.29 13.46 -19.39
N HIS A 598 21.14 14.22 -18.69
CA HIS A 598 20.72 15.04 -17.56
C HIS A 598 21.71 16.17 -17.26
N ARG A 599 21.24 17.24 -16.62
CA ARG A 599 22.02 18.43 -16.23
C ARG A 599 21.78 18.76 -14.77
N PHE A 600 22.84 18.95 -14.01
CA PHE A 600 22.81 19.19 -12.57
C PHE A 600 23.05 20.65 -12.21
N THR A 601 22.63 21.03 -11.01
CA THR A 601 22.86 22.34 -10.40
C THR A 601 23.92 22.24 -9.30
N LEU A 602 24.96 23.05 -9.41
CA LEU A 602 25.88 23.33 -8.31
C LEU A 602 25.52 24.67 -7.69
N THR A 603 25.24 24.70 -6.40
CA THR A 603 24.95 25.92 -5.64
C THR A 603 26.06 26.18 -4.64
N ALA A 604 26.68 27.35 -4.69
CA ALA A 604 27.62 27.82 -3.68
C ALA A 604 27.61 29.36 -3.68
N PRO A 605 27.90 30.04 -2.55
CA PRO A 605 27.94 31.49 -2.54
C PRO A 605 28.94 32.04 -3.58
N LYS A 606 30.08 31.37 -3.74
CA LYS A 606 31.17 31.80 -4.59
C LYS A 606 32.00 30.62 -5.11
N LEU A 607 32.43 30.69 -6.37
CA LEU A 607 33.41 29.79 -6.96
C LEU A 607 34.56 30.60 -7.56
N THR A 608 35.78 30.39 -7.07
CA THR A 608 37.00 31.05 -7.58
C THR A 608 37.74 30.11 -8.52
N ILE A 609 38.05 30.57 -9.73
CA ILE A 609 38.78 29.83 -10.75
C ILE A 609 40.23 30.33 -10.80
N LYS A 610 41.15 29.51 -10.28
CA LYS A 610 42.60 29.74 -10.36
C LYS A 610 43.28 28.86 -11.42
N SER A 611 42.69 27.71 -11.72
CA SER A 611 43.25 26.75 -12.67
C SER A 611 43.20 27.28 -14.12
N PRO A 612 44.34 27.48 -14.81
CA PRO A 612 44.37 28.00 -16.18
C PRO A 612 43.75 27.03 -17.18
N ASN A 613 43.16 27.55 -18.25
CA ASN A 613 42.48 26.76 -19.29
C ASN A 613 41.33 25.86 -18.75
N ALA A 614 40.81 26.14 -17.55
CA ALA A 614 39.74 25.36 -16.98
C ALA A 614 38.41 25.61 -17.69
N SER A 615 37.48 24.66 -17.57
CA SER A 615 36.12 24.80 -18.05
C SER A 615 35.08 24.33 -17.04
N ILE A 616 33.92 24.97 -17.04
CA ILE A 616 32.70 24.41 -16.44
C ILE A 616 31.76 24.08 -17.59
N GLN A 617 31.29 22.83 -17.63
CA GLN A 617 30.52 22.33 -18.75
C GLN A 617 29.17 21.83 -18.30
N LYS A 618 28.13 22.35 -18.98
CA LYS A 618 26.73 21.94 -18.84
C LYS A 618 26.16 22.19 -17.45
N GLY A 619 24.84 22.22 -17.33
CA GLY A 619 24.16 22.44 -16.05
C GLY A 619 24.06 23.91 -15.62
N ILE A 620 23.88 24.10 -14.32
CA ILE A 620 23.63 25.42 -13.71
C ILE A 620 24.58 25.60 -12.53
N PHE A 621 25.18 26.78 -12.42
CA PHE A 621 25.89 27.21 -11.22
C PHE A 621 25.11 28.38 -10.61
N LYS A 622 24.68 28.23 -9.36
CA LYS A 622 24.02 29.28 -8.59
C LYS A 622 25.01 29.85 -7.60
N GLY A 623 25.46 31.09 -7.84
CA GLY A 623 26.56 31.71 -7.11
C GLY A 623 27.35 32.68 -7.96
N ASP A 624 28.23 33.45 -7.32
CA ASP A 624 29.13 34.36 -8.02
C ASP A 624 30.43 33.65 -8.43
N LEU A 625 30.86 33.89 -9.66
CA LEU A 625 32.08 33.31 -10.22
C LEU A 625 33.21 34.35 -10.19
N TYR A 626 34.36 33.99 -9.63
CA TYR A 626 35.55 34.84 -9.59
C TYR A 626 36.64 34.21 -10.45
N VAL A 627 36.98 34.83 -11.57
CA VAL A 627 37.98 34.32 -12.51
C VAL A 627 39.29 35.06 -12.30
N THR A 628 40.32 34.34 -11.86
CA THR A 628 41.65 34.90 -11.53
C THR A 628 42.75 34.46 -12.49
N THR A 629 42.39 33.80 -13.57
CA THR A 629 43.29 33.14 -14.52
C THR A 629 42.84 33.41 -15.96
N THR A 630 43.70 33.12 -16.94
CA THR A 630 43.37 33.28 -18.36
C THR A 630 42.75 32.01 -18.94
N ASP A 631 42.05 32.15 -20.06
CA ASP A 631 41.52 31.05 -20.86
C ASP A 631 40.48 30.14 -20.16
N PHE A 632 39.82 30.66 -19.12
CA PHE A 632 38.66 29.99 -18.51
C PHE A 632 37.46 29.96 -19.46
N GLN A 633 36.73 28.84 -19.47
CA GLN A 633 35.65 28.60 -20.45
C GLN A 633 34.33 28.19 -19.80
N LEU A 634 33.24 28.77 -20.27
CA LEU A 634 31.89 28.25 -20.08
C LEU A 634 31.42 27.55 -21.36
N VAL A 635 31.01 26.29 -21.22
CA VAL A 635 30.50 25.47 -22.31
C VAL A 635 29.11 24.97 -21.95
N ASP A 636 28.10 25.40 -22.71
CA ASP A 636 26.70 24.98 -22.54
C ASP A 636 26.19 25.19 -21.08
N MET A 637 26.66 26.26 -20.44
CA MET A 637 26.57 26.47 -18.99
C MET A 637 25.71 27.68 -18.63
N LYS A 638 24.88 27.57 -17.58
CA LYS A 638 24.11 28.70 -17.05
C LYS A 638 24.65 29.16 -15.69
N ILE A 639 25.16 30.39 -15.63
CA ILE A 639 25.52 31.06 -14.37
C ILE A 639 24.33 31.88 -13.88
N GLN A 640 23.80 31.50 -12.72
CA GLN A 640 22.81 32.26 -11.97
C GLN A 640 23.53 33.06 -10.87
N GLY A 641 24.10 34.18 -11.28
CA GLY A 641 24.95 35.04 -10.46
C GLY A 641 25.79 35.96 -11.34
N ASN A 642 26.78 36.62 -10.75
CA ASN A 642 27.71 37.51 -11.43
C ASN A 642 29.00 36.77 -11.80
N ILE A 643 29.73 37.32 -12.77
CA ILE A 643 31.12 36.94 -13.05
C ILE A 643 32.01 38.16 -12.79
N PHE A 644 32.98 37.98 -11.91
CA PHE A 644 34.00 38.98 -11.57
C PHE A 644 35.36 38.51 -12.09
N PHE A 645 36.05 39.39 -12.81
CA PHE A 645 37.41 39.15 -13.29
C PHE A 645 38.40 39.96 -12.45
N THR A 646 39.46 39.34 -11.93
CA THR A 646 40.46 40.06 -11.11
C THR A 646 41.48 40.84 -11.95
N SER A 647 41.45 40.71 -13.28
CA SER A 647 42.30 41.48 -14.19
C SER A 647 41.63 41.59 -15.57
N GLN A 648 42.04 42.58 -16.36
CA GLN A 648 41.59 42.71 -17.74
C GLN A 648 42.04 41.50 -18.58
N ALA A 649 43.25 40.97 -18.34
CA ALA A 649 43.74 39.78 -19.02
C ALA A 649 42.87 38.53 -18.78
N ALA A 650 42.36 38.35 -17.55
CA ALA A 650 41.42 37.26 -17.24
C ALA A 650 40.10 37.41 -18.00
N LYS A 651 39.63 38.66 -18.17
CA LYS A 651 38.41 38.97 -18.95
C LYS A 651 38.62 38.76 -20.45
N ASP A 652 39.75 39.20 -20.99
CA ASP A 652 40.04 39.09 -22.42
C ASP A 652 40.25 37.63 -22.86
N GLY A 653 40.82 36.79 -21.98
CA GLY A 653 40.98 35.36 -22.23
C GLY A 653 39.72 34.51 -21.98
N PHE A 654 38.70 35.06 -21.33
CA PHE A 654 37.48 34.32 -21.00
C PHE A 654 36.67 33.95 -22.24
N LYS A 655 36.22 32.70 -22.33
CA LYS A 655 35.42 32.20 -23.45
C LYS A 655 34.07 31.70 -22.97
N MET A 656 33.02 32.08 -23.67
CA MET A 656 31.66 31.63 -23.41
C MET A 656 31.02 31.24 -24.74
N ASP A 657 30.57 29.99 -24.86
CA ASP A 657 29.90 29.55 -26.09
C ASP A 657 28.47 30.12 -26.22
N ALA A 658 27.88 29.98 -27.41
CA ALA A 658 26.55 30.52 -27.71
C ALA A 658 25.41 29.86 -26.90
N THR A 659 25.67 28.68 -26.32
CA THR A 659 24.70 27.96 -25.47
C THR A 659 24.79 28.32 -24.00
N SER A 660 25.85 29.05 -23.60
CA SER A 660 26.07 29.50 -22.24
C SER A 660 25.39 30.84 -21.97
N SER A 661 25.02 31.08 -20.71
CA SER A 661 24.35 32.32 -20.30
C SER A 661 24.71 32.72 -18.87
N VAL A 662 24.65 34.02 -18.60
CA VAL A 662 24.90 34.63 -17.28
C VAL A 662 23.74 35.56 -16.95
N THR A 663 23.13 35.41 -15.78
CA THR A 663 22.01 36.26 -15.37
C THR A 663 22.45 37.59 -14.75
N GLY A 664 23.63 37.64 -14.15
CA GLY A 664 24.19 38.81 -13.50
C GLY A 664 25.20 39.56 -14.36
N LYS A 665 25.97 40.45 -13.72
CA LYS A 665 26.97 41.30 -14.39
C LYS A 665 28.23 40.51 -14.73
N GLN A 666 28.96 41.00 -15.72
CA GLN A 666 30.31 40.57 -16.07
C GLN A 666 31.26 41.76 -15.99
N GLU A 667 32.04 41.88 -14.93
CA GLU A 667 32.87 43.07 -14.68
C GLU A 667 34.27 42.75 -14.16
N VAL A 668 35.21 43.65 -14.46
CA VAL A 668 36.56 43.60 -13.88
C VAL A 668 36.50 44.32 -12.55
N ILE A 669 36.87 43.64 -11.47
CA ILE A 669 36.92 44.22 -10.13
C ILE A 669 38.30 44.86 -9.91
N LYS A 670 38.32 46.05 -9.30
CA LYS A 670 39.52 46.83 -9.00
C LYS A 670 40.17 46.42 -7.69
#